data_AF-A0A834XXE3-F1
#
_entry.id   AF-A0A834XXE3-F1
#
_cell.length_a   1.000
_cell.length_b   1.000
_cell.length_c   1.000
_cell.angle_alpha   90.00
_cell.angle_beta   90.00
_cell.angle_gamma   90.00
#
_symmetry.space_group_name_H-M   'P 1'
#
loop_
_entity.id
_entity.type
_entity.pdbx_description
1 polymer ?
#
loop_
_entity_poly.entity_id
_entity_poly.type
_entity_poly.pdbx_seq_one_letter_code
_entity_poly.pdbx_strand_id
1 'polypeptide(L)'
;MSGFAAAGLGAIQAIKIKATEKISTFRTTRTSNTEGYEEFEPSKTPGVRANQGFEDERGYLGQPSFDSLPEPERPPLRHIDMYCMPELPCLSKRYTIAVLACIGFVISFGMRCNMGMAKLIMKNLNSTIEIGAGNSTNHTTRKLFNWSVATESALDSSFFWGYLITQVPGGFLASLYPANKIFGIAIAVSSFLNLLVPGALRINPILDMLVQVCKGLAEGVTYPACHGIWKYWAPPLERSRLATLAFCGSYAAVVIGMPLSGILNDLFGWSASFYFYGIAGLIWYGFWLWLGFERPSKHPCISARELRYIEDSLGQAQSQAPMPTFSTTPWHAFFTSMPVYAIIVANFCRSWNFYLLVLFQARFFQESFGMAPIETGFVGSLPHLLMTTIVPLGGLLADHLRKNGIMTTTTVRKVFNCGGFGMEALFFLVVAHSTTAAGATAALTVGVACSGFAISGFNVNHLDIAPRYASILMGMSNGIGTIAGLLVPFFVDYMTRDRRPEEWSRVFVVAACVHAIGVTFYAIFCSGELQAWADPSLEEQKTWNPLDDLGQTKPPVPPPPKIAQSQFIRQPSLDVNAAWDNDQTNNGYTQQYDTSEKHQPINYGATETNPNNPFVSSTNPFTSSVSENYVQPQLDHDVMQNKTTQKKPALIDVKNYRSLDYTTFNNSHPTKIIIHGFGGGRNLAPSTDLRNAFFKRGDYNIIIVDYGTLVREPCLSQMQWGPDFCSRCIAQLVRYLKHHPRGIQVENIHVLGYSVGAHIAGLIANYLPDDKLGRITGLDPTIFFYMNGNRSRDLDETDANFVDVIHTGAGILGQWGPNGHADFYVNGGSSQPGCATASILQTLSCDHTKVTPYYIESITSKAGFWAAPCPNLFSYLIGWCSPEAHEWIQMGEDTPHTARGVFYLSTNAHKPYARGLPEKNRVPKKQKQSSYRQY
;
A
#
# COMPACT_ATOMS: atom_id res chain seq x y z
N MET A 1 44.08 -22.22 11.13
CA MET A 1 42.84 -21.45 11.37
C MET A 1 42.98 -19.93 11.12
N SER A 2 44.06 -19.42 10.51
CA SER A 2 44.24 -17.97 10.29
C SER A 2 43.66 -17.43 8.97
N GLY A 3 43.84 -18.14 7.84
CA GLY A 3 43.40 -17.68 6.52
C GLY A 3 41.87 -17.57 6.36
N PHE A 4 41.13 -18.58 6.82
CA PHE A 4 39.66 -18.60 6.71
C PHE A 4 38.95 -17.54 7.56
N ALA A 5 39.53 -17.11 8.69
CA ALA A 5 38.97 -16.02 9.49
C ALA A 5 39.08 -14.67 8.77
N ALA A 6 40.21 -14.40 8.10
CA ALA A 6 40.39 -13.21 7.28
C ALA A 6 39.48 -13.21 6.04
N ALA A 7 39.34 -14.36 5.37
CA ALA A 7 38.41 -14.53 4.25
C ALA A 7 36.94 -14.37 4.70
N GLY A 8 36.58 -14.91 5.87
CA GLY A 8 35.25 -14.79 6.47
C GLY A 8 34.89 -13.35 6.83
N LEU A 9 35.79 -12.61 7.51
CA LEU A 9 35.56 -11.19 7.82
C LEU A 9 35.50 -10.33 6.56
N GLY A 10 36.38 -10.57 5.58
CA GLY A 10 36.32 -9.90 4.27
C GLY A 10 35.01 -10.17 3.52
N ALA A 11 34.53 -11.42 3.53
CA ALA A 11 33.26 -11.81 2.95
C ALA A 11 32.07 -11.18 3.70
N ILE A 12 32.05 -11.19 5.03
CA ILE A 12 31.01 -10.58 5.86
C ILE A 12 30.95 -9.06 5.62
N GLN A 13 32.09 -8.38 5.49
CA GLN A 13 32.11 -6.94 5.22
C GLN A 13 31.67 -6.63 3.78
N ALA A 14 32.05 -7.44 2.79
CA ALA A 14 31.54 -7.35 1.43
C ALA A 14 30.03 -7.68 1.31
N ILE A 15 29.52 -8.61 2.12
CA ILE A 15 28.10 -8.94 2.22
C ILE A 15 27.33 -7.82 2.93
N LYS A 16 27.87 -7.20 3.99
CA LYS A 16 27.23 -6.08 4.69
C LYS A 16 27.08 -4.84 3.80
N ILE A 17 28.07 -4.59 2.93
CA ILE A 17 27.98 -3.56 1.88
C ILE A 17 26.94 -3.98 0.83
N LYS A 18 27.10 -5.16 0.20
CA LYS A 18 26.20 -5.61 -0.88
C LYS A 18 24.75 -5.89 -0.46
N ALA A 19 24.48 -6.20 0.81
CA ALA A 19 23.13 -6.33 1.34
C ALA A 19 22.45 -4.97 1.49
N THR A 20 23.21 -3.94 1.88
CA THR A 20 22.72 -2.56 1.93
C THR A 20 22.42 -2.04 0.51
N GLU A 21 23.24 -2.41 -0.49
CA GLU A 21 22.99 -2.11 -1.91
C GLU A 21 21.85 -2.93 -2.55
N LYS A 22 21.61 -4.17 -2.09
CA LYS A 22 20.60 -5.07 -2.69
C LYS A 22 19.18 -4.89 -2.16
N ILE A 23 18.97 -4.26 -1.01
CA ILE A 23 17.63 -4.10 -0.43
C ILE A 23 16.82 -2.99 -1.14
N SER A 24 17.47 -2.03 -1.82
CA SER A 24 16.79 -1.05 -2.68
C SER A 24 16.53 -1.56 -4.11
N THR A 25 17.32 -2.50 -4.63
CA THR A 25 17.23 -2.97 -6.02
C THR A 25 16.25 -4.14 -6.25
N PHE A 26 15.51 -4.59 -5.23
CA PHE A 26 14.64 -5.77 -5.32
C PHE A 26 13.12 -5.51 -5.29
N ARG A 27 12.69 -4.31 -5.68
CA ARG A 27 11.34 -3.97 -6.17
C ARG A 27 11.49 -2.83 -7.21
N THR A 28 11.11 -2.96 -8.47
CA THR A 28 10.48 -4.13 -9.14
C THR A 28 10.69 -4.06 -10.64
N THR A 29 11.09 -5.17 -11.28
CA THR A 29 10.91 -5.33 -12.74
C THR A 29 10.65 -6.78 -13.13
N ARG A 30 9.61 -6.96 -13.94
CA ARG A 30 9.04 -8.17 -14.59
C ARG A 30 7.76 -8.71 -13.95
N THR A 31 6.56 -8.43 -14.50
CA THR A 31 5.96 -8.82 -15.81
C THR A 31 5.56 -10.28 -15.86
N SER A 32 4.37 -10.67 -16.33
CA SER A 32 3.19 -9.91 -16.82
C SER A 32 1.97 -10.84 -16.91
N ASN A 33 0.88 -10.37 -17.55
CA ASN A 33 -0.32 -11.13 -17.97
C ASN A 33 -1.36 -11.40 -16.86
N THR A 34 -2.67 -11.21 -17.05
CA THR A 34 -3.43 -10.27 -17.91
C THR A 34 -4.86 -10.17 -17.34
N GLU A 35 -5.70 -9.28 -17.92
CA GLU A 35 -7.16 -9.16 -17.68
C GLU A 35 -7.60 -8.69 -16.27
N GLY A 36 -8.57 -7.79 -16.12
CA GLY A 36 -9.29 -7.04 -17.15
C GLY A 36 -10.74 -6.75 -16.76
N TYR A 37 -10.98 -5.73 -15.92
CA TYR A 37 -12.33 -5.21 -15.67
C TYR A 37 -12.29 -3.69 -15.47
N GLU A 38 -13.07 -3.00 -16.30
CA GLU A 38 -13.33 -1.56 -16.26
C GLU A 38 -14.47 -1.27 -15.27
N GLU A 39 -14.51 -0.07 -14.67
CA GLU A 39 -15.77 0.67 -14.56
C GLU A 39 -15.57 2.16 -14.20
N PHE A 40 -15.76 3.00 -15.22
CA PHE A 40 -16.35 4.34 -15.26
C PHE A 40 -16.24 5.31 -14.05
N GLU A 41 -15.78 6.53 -14.38
CA GLU A 41 -16.29 7.77 -13.78
C GLU A 41 -17.61 8.18 -14.48
N PRO A 42 -18.40 9.09 -13.85
CA PRO A 42 -18.42 10.45 -14.41
C PRO A 42 -18.29 11.57 -13.36
N SER A 43 -18.15 12.81 -13.84
CA SER A 43 -17.72 13.98 -13.07
C SER A 43 -18.80 15.07 -12.95
N LYS A 44 -18.80 15.84 -11.83
CA LYS A 44 -18.62 17.32 -11.79
C LYS A 44 -18.95 17.98 -10.42
N THR A 45 -18.44 19.20 -10.26
CA THR A 45 -18.56 20.17 -9.14
C THR A 45 -18.26 21.59 -9.69
N PRO A 46 -18.37 22.73 -8.95
CA PRO A 46 -19.01 23.01 -7.64
C PRO A 46 -19.89 24.31 -7.54
N GLY A 47 -20.79 24.37 -6.53
CA GLY A 47 -21.17 25.60 -5.78
C GLY A 47 -22.18 26.59 -6.41
N VAL A 48 -22.78 27.57 -5.70
CA VAL A 48 -22.70 28.01 -4.28
C VAL A 48 -24.03 28.69 -3.83
N ARG A 49 -24.54 28.39 -2.61
CA ARG A 49 -25.54 29.11 -1.76
C ARG A 49 -26.82 29.73 -2.39
N ALA A 50 -27.99 29.27 -1.93
CA ALA A 50 -29.07 30.10 -1.36
C ALA A 50 -30.12 29.25 -0.62
N ASN A 51 -30.84 29.83 0.36
CA ASN A 51 -32.05 29.23 0.94
C ASN A 51 -33.30 29.84 0.28
N GLN A 52 -34.19 29.02 -0.26
CA GLN A 52 -35.64 29.23 -0.32
C GLN A 52 -36.32 27.92 -0.76
N GLY A 53 -37.63 27.77 -0.51
CA GLY A 53 -38.35 26.51 -0.70
C GLY A 53 -39.55 26.61 -1.65
N PHE A 54 -40.48 25.67 -1.49
CA PHE A 54 -41.66 25.35 -2.32
C PHE A 54 -41.42 24.51 -3.60
N GLU A 55 -41.89 23.26 -3.50
CA GLU A 55 -42.74 22.50 -4.43
C GLU A 55 -42.77 22.88 -5.92
N ASP A 56 -42.51 21.88 -6.79
CA ASP A 56 -43.54 21.32 -7.68
C ASP A 56 -43.22 19.84 -7.98
N GLU A 57 -44.23 18.99 -8.11
CA GLU A 57 -44.08 17.58 -8.50
C GLU A 57 -44.50 17.37 -9.95
N ARG A 58 -43.63 16.79 -10.79
CA ARG A 58 -43.96 15.82 -11.86
C ARG A 58 -42.67 15.35 -12.56
N GLY A 59 -42.28 14.11 -12.32
CA GLY A 59 -41.09 13.50 -12.93
C GLY A 59 -41.39 12.71 -14.20
N TYR A 60 -40.34 12.20 -14.84
CA TYR A 60 -40.41 11.03 -15.73
C TYR A 60 -39.16 10.16 -15.56
N LEU A 61 -39.29 8.88 -15.92
CA LEU A 61 -38.39 7.79 -15.52
C LEU A 61 -37.04 7.81 -16.25
N GLY A 62 -35.95 7.90 -15.47
CA GLY A 62 -34.62 7.44 -15.86
C GLY A 62 -34.08 6.49 -14.78
N GLN A 63 -33.30 5.47 -15.17
CA GLN A 63 -32.63 4.61 -14.18
C GLN A 63 -31.58 5.43 -13.43
N PRO A 64 -31.58 5.43 -12.08
CA PRO A 64 -30.63 6.23 -11.31
C PRO A 64 -29.20 5.68 -11.45
N SER A 65 -28.27 6.51 -11.90
CA SER A 65 -26.84 6.22 -11.79
C SER A 65 -26.42 6.23 -10.31
N PHE A 66 -25.32 5.53 -9.97
CA PHE A 66 -24.86 5.41 -8.59
C PHE A 66 -24.57 6.79 -7.93
N ASP A 67 -24.18 7.77 -8.74
CA ASP A 67 -23.90 9.16 -8.33
C ASP A 67 -25.15 10.03 -8.17
N SER A 68 -26.32 9.57 -8.65
CA SER A 68 -27.62 10.29 -8.52
C SER A 68 -28.34 10.03 -7.20
N LEU A 69 -27.91 9.02 -6.42
CA LEU A 69 -28.48 8.70 -5.12
C LEU A 69 -28.08 9.77 -4.06
N PRO A 70 -28.99 10.22 -3.18
CA PRO A 70 -28.69 11.25 -2.16
C PRO A 70 -27.45 10.95 -1.31
N GLU A 71 -26.62 11.96 -1.08
CA GLU A 71 -25.43 11.81 -0.22
C GLU A 71 -25.87 11.55 1.23
N PRO A 72 -25.39 10.49 1.90
CA PRO A 72 -25.80 10.16 3.26
C PRO A 72 -25.43 11.27 4.26
N GLU A 73 -26.36 11.59 5.16
CA GLU A 73 -26.21 12.66 6.15
C GLU A 73 -24.98 12.43 7.03
N ARG A 74 -24.07 13.40 7.03
CA ARG A 74 -22.74 13.26 7.66
C ARG A 74 -22.76 13.73 9.12
N PRO A 75 -22.06 13.05 10.04
CA PRO A 75 -21.89 13.54 11.40
C PRO A 75 -21.06 14.84 11.42
N PRO A 76 -21.31 15.77 12.37
CA PRO A 76 -20.55 17.00 12.49
C PRO A 76 -19.09 16.74 12.83
N LEU A 77 -18.20 17.56 12.27
CA LEU A 77 -16.76 17.57 12.57
C LEU A 77 -16.50 17.86 14.05
N ARG A 78 -15.53 17.17 14.65
CA ARG A 78 -15.05 17.51 16.01
C ARG A 78 -14.22 18.78 15.93
N HIS A 79 -14.07 19.50 17.05
CA HIS A 79 -13.30 20.75 17.10
C HIS A 79 -11.85 20.61 16.58
N ILE A 80 -11.20 19.44 16.75
CA ILE A 80 -9.86 19.19 16.17
C ILE A 80 -9.90 18.96 14.65
N ASP A 81 -10.96 18.34 14.14
CA ASP A 81 -11.14 18.03 12.71
C ASP A 81 -11.31 19.29 11.85
N MET A 82 -11.68 20.42 12.49
CA MET A 82 -11.74 21.75 11.86
C MET A 82 -10.35 22.35 11.54
N TYR A 83 -9.29 21.89 12.22
CA TYR A 83 -7.92 22.36 12.03
C TYR A 83 -7.03 21.32 11.35
N CYS A 84 -7.28 20.04 11.61
CA CYS A 84 -6.56 18.92 10.98
C CYS A 84 -7.54 17.78 10.71
N MET A 85 -7.93 17.61 9.45
CA MET A 85 -8.88 16.58 9.03
C MET A 85 -8.37 15.19 9.45
N PRO A 86 -9.22 14.30 9.99
CA PRO A 86 -8.81 13.00 10.50
C PRO A 86 -8.54 12.03 9.34
N GLU A 87 -7.37 12.17 8.72
CA GLU A 87 -6.93 11.33 7.62
C GLU A 87 -5.41 11.19 7.49
N LEU A 88 -4.98 10.01 7.07
CA LEU A 88 -3.64 9.79 6.54
C LEU A 88 -3.66 10.02 5.02
N PRO A 89 -2.83 10.93 4.46
CA PRO A 89 -2.75 11.13 3.02
C PRO A 89 -2.49 9.84 2.25
N CYS A 90 -3.09 9.72 1.07
CA CYS A 90 -2.96 8.58 0.16
C CYS A 90 -3.45 7.20 0.67
N LEU A 91 -4.12 7.13 1.84
CA LEU A 91 -4.78 5.90 2.32
C LEU A 91 -6.31 6.09 2.40
N SER A 92 -7.07 5.08 2.00
CA SER A 92 -8.52 5.05 2.24
C SER A 92 -8.81 4.81 3.74
N LYS A 93 -10.04 5.09 4.19
CA LYS A 93 -10.34 5.12 5.63
C LYS A 93 -10.27 3.71 6.25
N ARG A 94 -10.67 2.66 5.52
CA ARG A 94 -10.52 1.27 5.99
C ARG A 94 -9.06 0.81 6.09
N TYR A 95 -8.18 1.24 5.17
CA TYR A 95 -6.74 0.95 5.25
C TYR A 95 -6.03 1.75 6.33
N THR A 96 -6.44 3.00 6.58
CA THR A 96 -5.94 3.83 7.69
C THR A 96 -6.07 3.08 9.02
N ILE A 97 -7.24 2.50 9.30
CA ILE A 97 -7.48 1.70 10.51
C ILE A 97 -6.65 0.41 10.53
N ALA A 98 -6.44 -0.24 9.38
CA ALA A 98 -5.62 -1.46 9.30
C ALA A 98 -4.14 -1.21 9.62
N VAL A 99 -3.57 -0.12 9.08
CA VAL A 99 -2.19 0.32 9.35
C VAL A 99 -2.05 0.75 10.82
N LEU A 100 -3.00 1.51 11.36
CA LEU A 100 -2.97 1.92 12.77
C LEU A 100 -3.09 0.72 13.73
N ALA A 101 -3.95 -0.27 13.42
CA ALA A 101 -4.04 -1.51 14.19
C ALA A 101 -2.76 -2.34 14.10
N CYS A 102 -2.12 -2.40 12.93
CA CYS A 102 -0.81 -3.01 12.73
C CYS A 102 0.26 -2.38 13.64
N ILE A 103 0.37 -1.05 13.67
CA ILE A 103 1.30 -0.31 14.54
C ILE A 103 0.96 -0.56 16.02
N GLY A 104 -0.33 -0.62 16.39
CA GLY A 104 -0.76 -0.97 17.74
C GLY A 104 -0.26 -2.36 18.19
N PHE A 105 -0.35 -3.36 17.31
CA PHE A 105 0.24 -4.67 17.57
C PHE A 105 1.78 -4.67 17.59
N VAL A 106 2.45 -3.84 16.77
CA VAL A 106 3.92 -3.67 16.83
C VAL A 106 4.36 -3.20 18.22
N ILE A 107 3.65 -2.21 18.79
CA ILE A 107 3.95 -1.66 20.11
C ILE A 107 3.63 -2.69 21.22
N SER A 108 2.44 -3.30 21.17
CA SER A 108 2.00 -4.30 22.16
C SER A 108 2.93 -5.53 22.23
N PHE A 109 3.25 -6.16 21.10
CA PHE A 109 4.17 -7.31 21.12
C PHE A 109 5.63 -6.91 21.38
N GLY A 110 6.03 -5.67 21.04
CA GLY A 110 7.31 -5.12 21.48
C GLY A 110 7.43 -5.08 23.01
N MET A 111 6.38 -4.63 23.71
CA MET A 111 6.31 -4.65 25.19
C MET A 111 6.39 -6.06 25.81
N ARG A 112 6.21 -7.13 25.03
CA ARG A 112 6.44 -8.52 25.48
C ARG A 112 7.89 -8.95 25.27
N CYS A 113 8.52 -8.55 24.16
CA CYS A 113 9.92 -8.87 23.85
C CYS A 113 10.93 -8.18 24.79
N ASN A 114 10.57 -7.01 25.33
CA ASN A 114 11.46 -6.19 26.17
C ASN A 114 12.02 -6.90 27.40
N MET A 115 11.22 -7.72 28.09
CA MET A 115 11.65 -8.38 29.33
C MET A 115 12.79 -9.37 29.10
N GLY A 116 12.73 -10.14 28.00
CA GLY A 116 13.82 -11.07 27.64
C GLY A 116 15.15 -10.33 27.44
N MET A 117 15.14 -9.25 26.66
CA MET A 117 16.34 -8.44 26.39
C MET A 117 16.88 -7.73 27.63
N ALA A 118 16.00 -7.19 28.49
CA ALA A 118 16.40 -6.53 29.73
C ALA A 118 17.09 -7.51 30.70
N LYS A 119 16.54 -8.73 30.88
CA LYS A 119 17.09 -9.74 31.79
C LYS A 119 18.51 -10.19 31.42
N LEU A 120 18.87 -10.20 30.14
CA LEU A 120 20.24 -10.51 29.70
C LEU A 120 21.27 -9.50 30.25
N ILE A 121 20.92 -8.20 30.27
CA ILE A 121 21.78 -7.14 30.78
C ILE A 121 21.73 -7.10 32.32
N MET A 122 20.56 -7.29 32.93
CA MET A 122 20.39 -7.36 34.39
C MET A 122 21.22 -8.48 35.03
N LYS A 123 21.38 -9.64 34.36
CA LYS A 123 22.24 -10.74 34.81
C LYS A 123 23.73 -10.43 34.83
N ASN A 124 24.17 -9.42 34.08
CA ASN A 124 25.58 -8.99 33.98
C ASN A 124 25.87 -7.75 34.85
N LEU A 125 24.85 -7.11 35.44
CA LEU A 125 24.99 -5.95 36.31
C LEU A 125 25.48 -6.35 37.73
N ASN A 126 26.80 -6.40 37.84
CA ASN A 126 27.54 -6.51 39.09
C ASN A 126 27.56 -5.17 39.83
N SER A 127 27.19 -5.15 41.11
CA SER A 127 27.37 -4.02 42.01
C SER A 127 28.52 -4.30 42.97
N THR A 128 29.57 -3.49 42.90
CA THR A 128 30.68 -3.51 43.87
C THR A 128 30.30 -2.68 45.08
N ILE A 129 30.22 -3.32 46.26
CA ILE A 129 30.05 -2.63 47.54
C ILE A 129 31.42 -2.58 48.22
N GLU A 130 31.93 -1.38 48.47
CA GLU A 130 33.12 -1.18 49.30
C GLU A 130 32.73 -1.20 50.77
N ILE A 131 32.95 -2.34 51.44
CA ILE A 131 32.73 -2.47 52.88
C ILE A 131 33.99 -1.97 53.60
N GLY A 132 34.03 -0.66 53.86
CA GLY A 132 35.13 0.00 54.56
C GLY A 132 35.21 -0.34 56.05
N ALA A 133 35.88 -1.44 56.40
CA ALA A 133 36.13 -1.84 57.78
C ALA A 133 37.53 -2.45 57.98
N GLY A 134 38.52 -1.61 58.32
CA GLY A 134 39.81 -2.00 58.92
C GLY A 134 40.77 -2.86 58.07
N ASN A 135 41.69 -2.23 57.33
CA ASN A 135 42.90 -2.83 56.73
C ASN A 135 42.75 -4.09 55.85
N SER A 136 41.54 -4.52 55.49
CA SER A 136 41.30 -5.67 54.59
C SER A 136 40.19 -5.34 53.58
N THR A 137 40.56 -4.81 52.41
CA THR A 137 39.62 -4.40 51.34
C THR A 137 39.10 -5.60 50.54
N ASN A 138 38.23 -6.40 51.16
CA ASN A 138 37.54 -7.51 50.51
C ASN A 138 36.38 -6.98 49.64
N HIS A 139 36.60 -6.82 48.33
CA HIS A 139 35.57 -6.41 47.38
C HIS A 139 34.50 -7.49 47.17
N THR A 140 33.43 -7.47 47.96
CA THR A 140 32.27 -8.35 47.76
C THR A 140 31.37 -7.83 46.64
N THR A 141 31.55 -8.37 45.43
CA THR A 141 30.68 -8.10 44.28
C THR A 141 29.32 -8.77 44.46
N ARG A 142 28.24 -7.99 44.58
CA ARG A 142 26.86 -8.48 44.66
C ARG A 142 26.13 -8.17 43.36
N LYS A 143 25.52 -9.17 42.73
CA LYS A 143 24.63 -8.92 41.58
C LYS A 143 23.42 -8.11 42.02
N LEU A 144 23.09 -7.06 41.27
CA LEU A 144 21.98 -6.16 41.61
C LEU A 144 20.63 -6.90 41.62
N PHE A 145 20.48 -7.87 40.73
CA PHE A 145 19.36 -8.80 40.67
C PHE A 145 19.89 -10.23 40.78
N ASN A 146 19.52 -10.92 41.86
CA ASN A 146 19.86 -12.34 42.07
C ASN A 146 18.55 -13.12 42.28
N TRP A 147 18.01 -13.66 41.18
CA TRP A 147 16.72 -14.34 41.16
C TRP A 147 16.90 -15.84 40.94
N SER A 148 15.96 -16.64 41.45
CA SER A 148 15.92 -18.07 41.15
C SER A 148 15.34 -18.29 39.74
N VAL A 149 15.67 -19.43 39.10
CA VAL A 149 15.08 -19.80 37.81
C VAL A 149 13.54 -19.83 37.89
N ALA A 150 12.98 -20.34 38.99
CA ALA A 150 11.53 -20.33 39.23
C ALA A 150 10.96 -18.90 39.32
N THR A 151 11.70 -17.93 39.88
CA THR A 151 11.32 -16.51 39.90
C THR A 151 11.33 -15.90 38.49
N GLU A 152 12.31 -16.25 37.66
CA GLU A 152 12.41 -15.75 36.28
C GLU A 152 11.31 -16.30 35.37
N SER A 153 11.00 -17.60 35.48
CA SER A 153 9.89 -18.22 34.75
C SER A 153 8.52 -17.77 35.27
N ALA A 154 8.39 -17.48 36.58
CA ALA A 154 7.19 -16.85 37.13
C ALA A 154 7.00 -15.42 36.60
N LEU A 155 8.06 -14.61 36.47
CA LEU A 155 7.98 -13.29 35.85
C LEU A 155 7.47 -13.37 34.41
N ASP A 156 8.02 -14.25 33.57
CA ASP A 156 7.60 -14.34 32.15
C ASP A 156 6.19 -14.94 31.99
N SER A 157 5.79 -15.89 32.84
CA SER A 157 4.46 -16.49 32.80
C SER A 157 3.36 -15.60 33.41
N SER A 158 3.70 -14.66 34.30
CA SER A 158 2.74 -13.78 34.98
C SER A 158 1.87 -12.96 34.03
N PHE A 159 2.44 -12.48 32.92
CA PHE A 159 1.68 -11.82 31.85
C PHE A 159 0.58 -12.74 31.29
N PHE A 160 0.88 -14.01 31.04
CA PHE A 160 -0.06 -14.97 30.46
C PHE A 160 -1.20 -15.34 31.40
N TRP A 161 -0.99 -15.32 32.73
CA TRP A 161 -2.07 -15.54 33.70
C TRP A 161 -3.18 -14.49 33.54
N GLY A 162 -2.81 -13.21 33.43
CA GLY A 162 -3.77 -12.13 33.14
C GLY A 162 -4.34 -12.21 31.72
N TYR A 163 -3.48 -12.48 30.73
CA TYR A 163 -3.85 -12.50 29.31
C TYR A 163 -4.88 -13.59 28.96
N LEU A 164 -4.86 -14.73 29.66
CA LEU A 164 -5.84 -15.82 29.50
C LEU A 164 -7.23 -15.41 29.99
N ILE A 165 -7.32 -14.83 31.20
CA ILE A 165 -8.59 -14.52 31.88
C ILE A 165 -9.49 -13.61 31.03
N THR A 166 -8.91 -12.65 30.30
CA THR A 166 -9.67 -11.65 29.53
C THR A 166 -9.91 -12.00 28.07
N GLN A 167 -9.51 -13.17 27.55
CA GLN A 167 -9.81 -13.55 26.15
C GLN A 167 -11.31 -13.70 25.88
N VAL A 168 -11.99 -14.56 26.65
CA VAL A 168 -13.43 -14.82 26.45
C VAL A 168 -14.29 -13.61 26.87
N PRO A 169 -14.09 -12.98 28.05
CA PRO A 169 -14.79 -11.73 28.38
C PRO A 169 -14.49 -10.61 27.39
N GLY A 170 -13.26 -10.53 26.87
CA GLY A 170 -12.85 -9.60 25.83
C GLY A 170 -13.64 -9.76 24.53
N GLY A 171 -14.02 -11.00 24.17
CA GLY A 171 -14.94 -11.29 23.06
C GLY A 171 -16.33 -10.67 23.23
N PHE A 172 -16.88 -10.69 24.44
CA PHE A 172 -18.16 -10.06 24.77
C PHE A 172 -18.06 -8.54 24.92
N LEU A 173 -16.97 -8.02 25.49
CA LEU A 173 -16.73 -6.58 25.52
C LEU A 173 -16.60 -6.03 24.09
N ALA A 174 -15.85 -6.71 23.22
CA ALA A 174 -15.66 -6.36 21.82
C ALA A 174 -16.88 -6.59 20.92
N SER A 175 -17.93 -7.27 21.39
CA SER A 175 -19.25 -7.21 20.75
C SER A 175 -20.07 -6.07 21.34
N LEU A 176 -20.31 -6.04 22.65
CA LEU A 176 -21.27 -5.15 23.31
C LEU A 176 -20.89 -3.66 23.24
N TYR A 177 -19.60 -3.33 23.25
CA TYR A 177 -19.10 -1.95 23.24
C TYR A 177 -18.28 -1.65 21.96
N PRO A 178 -18.06 -0.37 21.61
CA PRO A 178 -17.27 0.01 20.44
C PRO A 178 -15.85 -0.57 20.48
N ALA A 179 -15.60 -1.55 19.60
CA ALA A 179 -14.37 -2.34 19.60
C ALA A 179 -13.11 -1.49 19.35
N ASN A 180 -13.22 -0.38 18.61
CA ASN A 180 -12.12 0.59 18.45
C ASN A 180 -11.70 1.24 19.78
N LYS A 181 -12.64 1.60 20.65
CA LYS A 181 -12.34 2.18 21.97
C LYS A 181 -11.65 1.14 22.85
N ILE A 182 -12.16 -0.09 22.88
CA ILE A 182 -11.54 -1.19 23.63
C ILE A 182 -10.10 -1.45 23.15
N PHE A 183 -9.87 -1.56 21.84
CA PHE A 183 -8.55 -1.81 21.27
C PHE A 183 -7.54 -0.71 21.65
N GLY A 184 -7.95 0.55 21.54
CA GLY A 184 -7.12 1.70 21.93
C GLY A 184 -6.80 1.74 23.42
N ILE A 185 -7.83 1.63 24.27
CA ILE A 185 -7.70 1.67 25.74
C ILE A 185 -6.83 0.51 26.24
N ALA A 186 -7.00 -0.70 25.69
CA ALA A 186 -6.18 -1.87 26.03
C ALA A 186 -4.67 -1.61 25.85
N ILE A 187 -4.30 -1.05 24.69
CA ILE A 187 -2.90 -0.69 24.39
C ILE A 187 -2.44 0.46 25.27
N ALA A 188 -3.24 1.51 25.47
CA ALA A 188 -2.90 2.64 26.33
C ALA A 188 -2.64 2.24 27.79
N VAL A 189 -3.50 1.39 28.36
CA VAL A 189 -3.35 0.86 29.73
C VAL A 189 -2.14 -0.08 29.81
N SER A 190 -1.94 -0.96 28.82
CA SER A 190 -0.73 -1.80 28.74
C SER A 190 0.55 -0.96 28.72
N SER A 191 0.58 0.09 27.90
CA SER A 191 1.71 1.01 27.76
C SER A 191 1.97 1.82 29.02
N PHE A 192 0.94 2.31 29.71
CA PHE A 192 1.08 2.97 31.01
C PHE A 192 1.65 2.01 32.07
N LEU A 193 1.12 0.80 32.20
CA LEU A 193 1.63 -0.22 33.12
C LEU A 193 3.09 -0.58 32.78
N ASN A 194 3.46 -0.60 31.50
CA ASN A 194 4.82 -0.86 31.05
C ASN A 194 5.83 0.25 31.46
N LEU A 195 5.38 1.49 31.72
CA LEU A 195 6.22 2.54 32.33
C LEU A 195 6.54 2.26 33.80
N LEU A 196 5.70 1.50 34.50
CA LEU A 196 5.86 1.19 35.93
C LEU A 196 6.84 0.03 36.17
N VAL A 197 7.03 -0.86 35.20
CA VAL A 197 7.88 -2.07 35.28
C VAL A 197 9.29 -1.77 35.83
N PRO A 198 10.06 -0.77 35.34
CA PRO A 198 11.38 -0.47 35.90
C PRO A 198 11.37 0.02 37.35
N GLY A 199 10.25 0.59 37.82
CA GLY A 199 10.04 0.95 39.22
C GLY A 199 9.71 -0.27 40.07
N ALA A 200 8.76 -1.09 39.61
CA ALA A 200 8.35 -2.32 40.29
C ALA A 200 9.52 -3.29 40.51
N LEU A 201 10.30 -3.55 39.46
CA LEU A 201 11.47 -4.44 39.50
C LEU A 201 12.58 -3.98 40.49
N ARG A 202 12.70 -2.67 40.74
CA ARG A 202 13.66 -2.12 41.73
C ARG A 202 13.18 -2.29 43.17
N ILE A 203 11.88 -2.46 43.39
CA ILE A 203 11.28 -2.62 44.72
C ILE A 203 11.16 -4.11 45.07
N ASN A 204 10.45 -4.90 44.26
CA ASN A 204 10.20 -6.32 44.51
C ASN A 204 9.73 -7.02 43.22
N PRO A 205 10.31 -8.18 42.81
CA PRO A 205 9.83 -8.92 41.65
C PRO A 205 8.35 -9.35 41.74
N ILE A 206 7.80 -9.55 42.94
CA ILE A 206 6.37 -9.85 43.12
C ILE A 206 5.49 -8.66 42.72
N LEU A 207 5.96 -7.42 42.92
CA LEU A 207 5.25 -6.22 42.48
C LEU A 207 5.25 -6.12 40.95
N ASP A 208 6.33 -6.53 40.28
CA ASP A 208 6.36 -6.62 38.83
C ASP A 208 5.42 -7.71 38.29
N MET A 209 5.36 -8.89 38.93
CA MET A 209 4.39 -9.94 38.57
C MET A 209 2.95 -9.41 38.60
N LEU A 210 2.59 -8.57 39.60
CA LEU A 210 1.27 -7.92 39.66
C LEU A 210 1.06 -6.92 38.51
N VAL A 211 2.06 -6.08 38.20
CA VAL A 211 2.02 -5.15 37.05
C VAL A 211 1.87 -5.92 35.73
N GLN A 212 2.57 -7.05 35.57
CA GLN A 212 2.49 -7.90 34.39
C GLN A 212 1.16 -8.66 34.27
N VAL A 213 0.57 -9.15 35.37
CA VAL A 213 -0.80 -9.69 35.38
C VAL A 213 -1.79 -8.61 34.92
N CYS A 214 -1.70 -7.39 35.47
CA CYS A 214 -2.53 -6.27 35.03
C CYS A 214 -2.31 -5.90 33.55
N LYS A 215 -1.07 -5.95 33.06
CA LYS A 215 -0.75 -5.74 31.64
C LYS A 215 -1.36 -6.84 30.76
N GLY A 216 -1.31 -8.09 31.21
CA GLY A 216 -1.97 -9.23 30.57
C GLY A 216 -3.49 -9.06 30.49
N LEU A 217 -4.12 -8.73 31.61
CA LEU A 217 -5.57 -8.46 31.68
C LEU A 217 -5.98 -7.37 30.69
N ALA A 218 -5.22 -6.27 30.62
CA ALA A 218 -5.45 -5.18 29.67
C ALA A 218 -5.26 -5.61 28.20
N GLU A 219 -4.17 -6.32 27.87
CA GLU A 219 -3.92 -6.74 26.48
C GLU A 219 -4.83 -7.87 25.99
N GLY A 220 -5.43 -8.67 26.87
CA GLY A 220 -6.20 -9.85 26.49
C GLY A 220 -7.33 -9.56 25.50
N VAL A 221 -7.96 -8.39 25.63
CA VAL A 221 -9.09 -7.97 24.78
C VAL A 221 -8.67 -7.53 23.36
N THR A 222 -7.38 -7.37 23.05
CA THR A 222 -6.90 -6.78 21.77
C THR A 222 -7.25 -7.60 20.53
N TYR A 223 -7.06 -8.93 20.55
CA TYR A 223 -7.38 -9.80 19.40
C TYR A 223 -8.88 -9.87 19.11
N PRO A 224 -9.76 -10.08 20.12
CA PRO A 224 -11.21 -9.97 19.94
C PRO A 224 -11.66 -8.58 19.47
N ALA A 225 -11.10 -7.50 20.04
CA ALA A 225 -11.42 -6.13 19.63
C ALA A 225 -11.04 -5.85 18.18
N CYS A 226 -9.89 -6.34 17.71
CA CYS A 226 -9.51 -6.23 16.30
C CYS A 226 -10.54 -6.90 15.36
N HIS A 227 -11.08 -8.07 15.73
CA HIS A 227 -12.16 -8.72 14.96
C HIS A 227 -13.49 -7.94 15.02
N GLY A 228 -13.80 -7.34 16.18
CA GLY A 228 -14.95 -6.44 16.33
C GLY A 228 -14.88 -5.18 15.46
N ILE A 229 -13.67 -4.68 15.16
CA ILE A 229 -13.45 -3.60 14.18
C ILE A 229 -13.71 -4.12 12.77
N TRP A 230 -13.16 -5.29 12.39
CA TRP A 230 -13.32 -5.85 11.05
C TRP A 230 -14.76 -6.25 10.70
N LYS A 231 -15.62 -6.53 11.70
CA LYS A 231 -17.07 -6.68 11.49
C LYS A 231 -17.69 -5.49 10.72
N TYR A 232 -17.26 -4.26 11.00
CA TYR A 232 -17.85 -3.04 10.43
C TYR A 232 -16.99 -2.38 9.34
N TRP A 233 -15.71 -2.73 9.24
CA TRP A 233 -14.74 -2.06 8.34
C TRP A 233 -14.18 -2.94 7.21
N ALA A 234 -14.44 -4.26 7.19
CA ALA A 234 -13.90 -5.17 6.18
C ALA A 234 -14.99 -5.86 5.31
N PRO A 235 -15.20 -5.39 4.06
CA PRO A 235 -16.02 -6.08 3.07
C PRO A 235 -15.60 -7.56 2.88
N PRO A 236 -16.53 -8.51 2.64
CA PRO A 236 -16.24 -9.95 2.64
C PRO A 236 -15.15 -10.41 1.65
N LEU A 237 -14.96 -9.69 0.54
CA LEU A 237 -13.95 -9.97 -0.47
C LEU A 237 -12.57 -9.36 -0.16
N GLU A 238 -12.48 -8.37 0.74
CA GLU A 238 -11.21 -7.72 1.14
C GLU A 238 -10.75 -8.13 2.55
N ARG A 239 -11.52 -9.01 3.18
CA ARG A 239 -11.42 -9.32 4.61
C ARG A 239 -10.12 -10.01 5.00
N SER A 240 -9.59 -10.90 4.16
CA SER A 240 -8.32 -11.57 4.45
C SER A 240 -7.17 -10.57 4.38
N ARG A 241 -7.16 -9.71 3.35
CA ARG A 241 -6.18 -8.62 3.17
C ARG A 241 -6.16 -7.63 4.34
N LEU A 242 -7.31 -7.11 4.77
CA LEU A 242 -7.37 -6.14 5.88
C LEU A 242 -6.99 -6.77 7.23
N ALA A 243 -7.46 -7.99 7.51
CA ALA A 243 -7.09 -8.71 8.74
C ALA A 243 -5.60 -9.08 8.77
N THR A 244 -5.03 -9.62 7.68
CA THR A 244 -3.60 -9.99 7.63
C THR A 244 -2.69 -8.77 7.73
N LEU A 245 -3.07 -7.62 7.16
CA LEU A 245 -2.35 -6.35 7.32
C LEU A 245 -2.35 -5.86 8.77
N ALA A 246 -3.44 -6.05 9.52
CA ALA A 246 -3.46 -5.76 10.96
C ALA A 246 -2.59 -6.73 11.76
N PHE A 247 -2.73 -8.04 11.54
CA PHE A 247 -2.04 -9.05 12.33
C PHE A 247 -0.55 -9.22 12.02
N CYS A 248 -0.07 -8.82 10.84
CA CYS A 248 1.38 -8.85 10.54
C CYS A 248 2.19 -7.94 11.48
N GLY A 249 1.55 -6.94 12.11
CA GLY A 249 2.16 -6.10 13.14
C GLY A 249 2.67 -6.89 14.35
N SER A 250 1.98 -7.98 14.73
CA SER A 250 2.41 -8.84 15.85
C SER A 250 3.70 -9.62 15.56
N TYR A 251 4.03 -9.85 14.28
CA TYR A 251 5.27 -10.50 13.85
C TYR A 251 6.37 -9.47 13.58
N ALA A 252 6.03 -8.34 12.95
CA ALA A 252 6.93 -7.19 12.80
C ALA A 252 7.45 -6.68 14.15
N ALA A 253 6.63 -6.78 15.21
CA ALA A 253 7.01 -6.48 16.59
C ALA A 253 8.26 -7.23 17.08
N VAL A 254 8.38 -8.52 16.75
CA VAL A 254 9.51 -9.36 17.18
C VAL A 254 10.76 -8.96 16.42
N VAL A 255 10.62 -8.80 15.09
CA VAL A 255 11.68 -8.42 14.15
C VAL A 255 12.29 -7.05 14.49
N ILE A 256 11.45 -6.07 14.81
CA ILE A 256 11.89 -4.71 15.16
C ILE A 256 12.29 -4.64 16.64
N GLY A 257 11.50 -5.24 17.53
CA GLY A 257 11.59 -5.02 18.97
C GLY A 257 12.72 -5.74 19.68
N MET A 258 13.11 -6.95 19.25
CA MET A 258 14.28 -7.62 19.86
C MET A 258 15.57 -6.83 19.59
N PRO A 259 15.90 -6.40 18.36
CA PRO A 259 17.06 -5.53 18.10
C PRO A 259 16.93 -4.14 18.75
N LEU A 260 15.77 -3.48 18.63
CA LEU A 260 15.58 -2.12 19.15
C LEU A 260 15.72 -2.07 20.67
N SER A 261 15.13 -3.01 21.40
CA SER A 261 15.27 -3.09 22.85
C SER A 261 16.65 -3.56 23.30
N GLY A 262 17.38 -4.33 22.49
CA GLY A 262 18.80 -4.57 22.69
C GLY A 262 19.61 -3.28 22.64
N ILE A 263 19.49 -2.51 21.56
CA ILE A 263 20.20 -1.24 21.34
C ILE A 263 19.85 -0.20 22.41
N LEU A 264 18.57 -0.03 22.74
CA LEU A 264 18.12 0.91 23.77
C LEU A 264 18.68 0.56 25.15
N ASN A 265 18.70 -0.73 25.51
CA ASN A 265 19.15 -1.17 26.83
C ASN A 265 20.67 -1.18 26.98
N ASP A 266 21.42 -1.29 25.88
CA ASP A 266 22.88 -1.14 25.85
C ASP A 266 23.29 0.35 25.98
N LEU A 267 22.70 1.22 25.17
CA LEU A 267 23.03 2.66 25.14
C LEU A 267 22.53 3.46 26.35
N PHE A 268 21.35 3.11 26.88
CA PHE A 268 20.66 3.88 27.93
C PHE A 268 20.31 3.05 29.19
N GLY A 269 20.83 1.82 29.27
CA GLY A 269 20.61 0.91 30.39
C GLY A 269 19.27 0.16 30.35
N TRP A 270 19.20 -0.97 31.07
CA TRP A 270 18.11 -1.98 31.02
C TRP A 270 16.68 -1.46 31.16
N SER A 271 16.46 -0.28 31.74
CA SER A 271 15.13 0.32 31.90
C SER A 271 14.62 1.04 30.64
N ALA A 272 15.49 1.35 29.67
CA ALA A 272 15.18 2.23 28.55
C ALA A 272 14.10 1.67 27.60
N SER A 273 14.15 0.38 27.27
CA SER A 273 13.14 -0.25 26.40
C SER A 273 11.72 -0.15 26.96
N PHE A 274 11.57 -0.23 28.29
CA PHE A 274 10.26 -0.15 28.93
C PHE A 274 9.65 1.26 28.82
N TYR A 275 10.47 2.29 29.03
CA TYR A 275 10.05 3.69 28.86
C TYR A 275 9.75 4.03 27.41
N PHE A 276 10.60 3.61 26.46
CA PHE A 276 10.40 3.85 25.03
C PHE A 276 9.04 3.30 24.55
N TYR A 277 8.76 2.02 24.80
CA TYR A 277 7.52 1.41 24.34
C TYR A 277 6.27 1.93 25.07
N GLY A 278 6.39 2.28 26.35
CA GLY A 278 5.28 2.89 27.09
C GLY A 278 4.93 4.29 26.59
N ILE A 279 5.92 5.13 26.27
CA ILE A 279 5.70 6.46 25.68
C ILE A 279 5.16 6.32 24.25
N ALA A 280 5.74 5.43 23.44
CA ALA A 280 5.30 5.22 22.06
C ALA A 280 3.84 4.78 21.96
N GLY A 281 3.37 3.90 22.85
CA GLY A 281 1.97 3.46 22.89
C GLY A 281 0.99 4.54 23.34
N LEU A 282 1.39 5.43 24.25
CA LEU A 282 0.57 6.58 24.65
C LEU A 282 0.47 7.63 23.53
N ILE A 283 1.56 7.87 22.79
CA ILE A 283 1.56 8.72 21.58
C ILE A 283 0.67 8.10 20.50
N TRP A 284 0.82 6.80 20.22
CA TRP A 284 -0.02 6.06 19.28
C TRP A 284 -1.50 6.12 19.66
N TYR A 285 -1.84 6.06 20.95
CA TYR A 285 -3.23 6.19 21.42
C TYR A 285 -3.81 7.58 21.13
N GLY A 286 -3.00 8.65 21.18
CA GLY A 286 -3.41 9.98 20.71
C GLY A 286 -3.81 9.98 19.23
N PHE A 287 -2.99 9.38 18.36
CA PHE A 287 -3.34 9.20 16.94
C PHE A 287 -4.56 8.28 16.75
N TRP A 288 -4.72 7.24 17.58
CA TRP A 288 -5.87 6.34 17.53
C TRP A 288 -7.19 7.04 17.89
N LEU A 289 -7.20 7.93 18.90
CA LEU A 289 -8.39 8.74 19.24
C LEU A 289 -8.73 9.75 18.13
N TRP A 290 -7.75 10.25 17.40
CA TRP A 290 -7.96 11.16 16.28
C TRP A 290 -8.44 10.43 15.02
N LEU A 291 -7.89 9.25 14.67
CA LEU A 291 -8.13 8.59 13.38
C LEU A 291 -9.04 7.34 13.44
N GLY A 292 -9.28 6.74 14.61
CA GLY A 292 -9.96 5.45 14.76
C GLY A 292 -11.45 5.54 15.10
N PHE A 293 -12.33 5.51 14.09
CA PHE A 293 -13.79 5.62 14.26
C PHE A 293 -14.52 4.27 14.46
N GLU A 294 -15.65 4.29 15.16
CA GLU A 294 -16.39 3.08 15.59
C GLU A 294 -17.05 2.33 14.42
N ARG A 295 -17.57 3.07 13.44
CA ARG A 295 -18.25 2.62 12.23
C ARG A 295 -17.90 3.55 11.06
N PRO A 296 -17.93 3.09 9.79
CA PRO A 296 -17.77 3.95 8.62
C PRO A 296 -18.67 5.18 8.62
N SER A 297 -19.97 5.01 8.90
CA SER A 297 -20.97 6.09 8.97
C SER A 297 -20.76 7.11 10.11
N LYS A 298 -19.86 6.85 11.07
CA LYS A 298 -19.44 7.84 12.09
C LYS A 298 -18.19 8.63 11.71
N HIS A 299 -17.59 8.38 10.54
CA HIS A 299 -16.35 9.02 10.09
C HIS A 299 -16.67 10.28 9.26
N PRO A 300 -16.40 11.52 9.73
CA PRO A 300 -16.91 12.74 9.09
C PRO A 300 -16.31 13.01 7.70
N CYS A 301 -15.09 12.51 7.45
CA CYS A 301 -14.35 12.71 6.20
C CYS A 301 -14.25 11.44 5.33
N ILE A 302 -15.16 10.47 5.46
CA ILE A 302 -15.22 9.32 4.54
C ILE A 302 -15.85 9.76 3.21
N SER A 303 -15.45 9.17 2.09
CA SER A 303 -16.12 9.43 0.81
C SER A 303 -17.42 8.63 0.73
N ALA A 304 -18.48 9.21 0.15
CA ALA A 304 -19.77 8.52 0.00
C ALA A 304 -19.63 7.19 -0.77
N ARG A 305 -18.73 7.13 -1.76
CA ARG A 305 -18.39 5.90 -2.52
C ARG A 305 -17.71 4.84 -1.65
N GLU A 306 -16.80 5.20 -0.73
CA GLU A 306 -16.22 4.23 0.22
C GLU A 306 -17.24 3.79 1.28
N LEU A 307 -18.08 4.70 1.78
CA LEU A 307 -19.12 4.39 2.76
C LEU A 307 -20.16 3.40 2.20
N ARG A 308 -20.80 3.72 1.07
CA ARG A 308 -21.77 2.81 0.42
C ARG A 308 -21.12 1.48 0.06
N TYR A 309 -19.94 1.48 -0.56
CA TYR A 309 -19.24 0.22 -0.88
C TYR A 309 -19.06 -0.70 0.34
N ILE A 310 -18.80 -0.17 1.53
CA ILE A 310 -18.70 -0.96 2.76
C ILE A 310 -20.09 -1.42 3.24
N GLU A 311 -21.06 -0.52 3.33
CA GLU A 311 -22.40 -0.83 3.88
C GLU A 311 -23.22 -1.77 2.96
N ASP A 312 -23.15 -1.58 1.64
CA ASP A 312 -23.75 -2.45 0.63
C ASP A 312 -23.09 -3.85 0.63
N SER A 313 -21.75 -3.91 0.74
CA SER A 313 -21.01 -5.19 0.79
C SER A 313 -21.19 -5.97 2.10
N LEU A 314 -21.68 -5.33 3.17
CA LEU A 314 -22.00 -5.99 4.45
C LEU A 314 -23.48 -6.38 4.53
N GLY A 315 -24.35 -5.69 3.81
CA GLY A 315 -25.80 -5.92 3.76
C GLY A 315 -26.52 -5.33 4.98
N GLN A 316 -27.65 -4.65 4.74
CA GLN A 316 -28.41 -3.93 5.78
C GLN A 316 -28.78 -4.80 7.00
N ALA A 317 -29.10 -6.08 6.77
CA ALA A 317 -29.42 -7.04 7.82
C ALA A 317 -28.30 -7.22 8.86
N GLN A 318 -27.02 -7.12 8.47
CA GLN A 318 -25.89 -7.29 9.39
C GLN A 318 -25.61 -6.04 10.25
N SER A 319 -26.14 -4.89 9.84
CA SER A 319 -26.04 -3.59 10.53
C SER A 319 -27.14 -3.38 11.58
N GLN A 320 -28.29 -4.05 11.42
CA GLN A 320 -29.48 -3.93 12.29
C GLN A 320 -29.69 -5.11 13.25
N ALA A 321 -29.10 -6.28 13.00
CA ALA A 321 -29.27 -7.46 13.85
C ALA A 321 -28.89 -7.20 15.34
N PRO A 322 -29.70 -7.67 16.31
CA PRO A 322 -29.48 -7.39 17.72
C PRO A 322 -28.14 -7.95 18.23
N MET A 323 -27.49 -7.18 19.10
CA MET A 323 -26.14 -7.49 19.57
C MET A 323 -26.13 -8.73 20.46
N PRO A 324 -25.18 -9.69 20.25
CA PRO A 324 -25.17 -10.94 20.98
C PRO A 324 -24.77 -10.71 22.44
N THR A 325 -25.67 -11.09 23.35
CA THR A 325 -25.44 -11.10 24.81
C THR A 325 -25.07 -12.52 25.26
N PHE A 326 -24.68 -12.68 26.52
CA PHE A 326 -24.35 -14.00 27.08
C PHE A 326 -25.54 -14.98 27.01
N SER A 327 -26.78 -14.50 27.12
CA SER A 327 -28.00 -15.30 27.05
C SER A 327 -28.52 -15.54 25.63
N THR A 328 -28.29 -14.63 24.67
CA THR A 328 -28.68 -14.81 23.26
C THR A 328 -27.59 -15.47 22.39
N THR A 329 -26.49 -15.90 23.00
CA THR A 329 -25.42 -16.65 22.31
C THR A 329 -25.76 -18.14 22.28
N PRO A 330 -25.79 -18.81 21.10
CA PRO A 330 -26.21 -20.21 20.98
C PRO A 330 -25.07 -21.18 21.37
N TRP A 331 -24.72 -21.20 22.66
CA TRP A 331 -23.61 -21.98 23.23
C TRP A 331 -23.59 -23.45 22.82
N HIS A 332 -24.75 -24.12 22.82
CA HIS A 332 -24.85 -25.52 22.41
C HIS A 332 -24.42 -25.72 20.94
N ALA A 333 -24.75 -24.78 20.06
CA ALA A 333 -24.34 -24.83 18.66
C ALA A 333 -22.83 -24.58 18.48
N PHE A 334 -22.23 -23.68 19.28
CA PHE A 334 -20.78 -23.47 19.28
C PHE A 334 -20.03 -24.74 19.72
N PHE A 335 -20.46 -25.37 20.81
CA PHE A 335 -19.85 -26.59 21.37
C PHE A 335 -20.27 -27.89 20.65
N THR A 336 -21.02 -27.81 19.54
CA THR A 336 -21.30 -28.96 18.65
C THR A 336 -20.83 -28.75 17.21
N SER A 337 -20.43 -27.53 16.83
CA SER A 337 -19.94 -27.21 15.48
C SER A 337 -18.49 -27.67 15.27
N MET A 338 -18.30 -28.68 14.42
CA MET A 338 -16.96 -29.20 14.07
C MET A 338 -16.04 -28.13 13.43
N PRO A 339 -16.51 -27.20 12.57
CA PRO A 339 -15.70 -26.06 12.13
C PRO A 339 -15.15 -25.17 13.27
N VAL A 340 -15.90 -24.98 14.36
CA VAL A 340 -15.42 -24.22 15.53
C VAL A 340 -14.27 -24.96 16.22
N TYR A 341 -14.42 -26.27 16.46
CA TYR A 341 -13.32 -27.09 16.99
C TYR A 341 -12.10 -27.13 16.06
N ALA A 342 -12.30 -27.19 14.74
CA ALA A 342 -11.19 -27.16 13.78
C ALA A 342 -10.33 -25.91 13.95
N ILE A 343 -10.96 -24.74 14.07
CA ILE A 343 -10.26 -23.46 14.26
C ILE A 343 -9.57 -23.40 15.65
N ILE A 344 -10.23 -23.88 16.72
CA ILE A 344 -9.65 -23.94 18.07
C ILE A 344 -8.39 -24.80 18.10
N VAL A 345 -8.45 -26.01 17.52
CA VAL A 345 -7.31 -26.94 17.46
C VAL A 345 -6.17 -26.36 16.62
N ALA A 346 -6.49 -25.77 15.45
CA ALA A 346 -5.49 -25.08 14.63
C ALA A 346 -4.80 -23.94 15.38
N ASN A 347 -5.55 -23.12 16.13
CA ASN A 347 -4.96 -22.04 16.91
C ASN A 347 -4.12 -22.56 18.10
N PHE A 348 -4.54 -23.62 18.79
CA PHE A 348 -3.73 -24.24 19.84
C PHE A 348 -2.38 -24.75 19.32
N CYS A 349 -2.38 -25.52 18.23
CA CYS A 349 -1.16 -26.05 17.63
C CYS A 349 -0.25 -24.92 17.13
N ARG A 350 -0.83 -23.86 16.55
CA ARG A 350 -0.11 -22.65 16.15
C ARG A 350 0.50 -21.92 17.34
N SER A 351 -0.26 -21.70 18.41
CA SER A 351 0.20 -21.00 19.61
C SER A 351 1.35 -21.74 20.29
N TRP A 352 1.26 -23.07 20.41
CA TRP A 352 2.34 -23.93 20.95
C TRP A 352 3.68 -23.64 20.24
N ASN A 353 3.67 -23.73 18.91
CA ASN A 353 4.88 -23.56 18.12
C ASN A 353 5.31 -22.08 17.97
N PHE A 354 4.38 -21.12 18.05
CA PHE A 354 4.73 -19.71 18.13
C PHE A 354 5.48 -19.36 19.43
N TYR A 355 4.97 -19.78 20.59
CA TYR A 355 5.62 -19.52 21.87
C TYR A 355 6.92 -20.30 22.05
N LEU A 356 7.02 -21.52 21.51
CA LEU A 356 8.26 -22.29 21.46
C LEU A 356 9.38 -21.49 20.80
N LEU A 357 9.12 -20.91 19.62
CA LEU A 357 10.13 -20.13 18.90
C LEU A 357 10.39 -18.77 19.55
N VAL A 358 9.36 -17.99 19.86
CA VAL A 358 9.52 -16.64 20.43
C VAL A 358 10.26 -16.64 21.77
N LEU A 359 10.10 -17.69 22.60
CA LEU A 359 10.75 -17.78 23.91
C LEU A 359 12.08 -18.55 23.88
N PHE A 360 12.18 -19.65 23.11
CA PHE A 360 13.28 -20.61 23.24
C PHE A 360 14.20 -20.74 22.03
N GLN A 361 13.90 -20.14 20.88
CA GLN A 361 14.76 -20.21 19.67
C GLN A 361 16.20 -19.73 19.94
N ALA A 362 16.38 -18.66 20.72
CA ALA A 362 17.71 -18.17 21.08
C ALA A 362 18.49 -19.17 21.96
N ARG A 363 17.79 -19.86 22.88
CA ARG A 363 18.36 -20.90 23.73
C ARG A 363 18.73 -22.16 22.92
N PHE A 364 17.86 -22.58 22.00
CA PHE A 364 18.14 -23.68 21.05
C PHE A 364 19.46 -23.45 20.30
N PHE A 365 19.63 -22.26 19.69
CA PHE A 365 20.84 -21.94 18.95
C PHE A 365 22.10 -21.87 19.83
N GLN A 366 21.98 -21.40 21.07
CA GLN A 366 23.09 -21.36 22.01
C GLN A 366 23.47 -22.75 22.54
N GLU A 367 22.51 -23.59 22.93
CA GLU A 367 22.76 -24.92 23.50
C GLU A 367 23.11 -25.98 22.45
N SER A 368 22.56 -25.89 21.22
CA SER A 368 22.78 -26.89 20.17
C SER A 368 24.02 -26.60 19.31
N PHE A 369 24.38 -25.32 19.13
CA PHE A 369 25.47 -24.91 18.22
C PHE A 369 26.49 -23.96 18.84
N GLY A 370 26.33 -23.51 20.09
CA GLY A 370 27.28 -22.63 20.77
C GLY A 370 27.35 -21.20 20.22
N MET A 371 26.38 -20.76 19.40
CA MET A 371 26.43 -19.45 18.73
C MET A 371 26.37 -18.27 19.72
N ALA A 372 27.15 -17.23 19.43
CA ALA A 372 27.26 -16.05 20.29
C ALA A 372 25.93 -15.28 20.35
N PRO A 373 25.55 -14.67 21.50
CA PRO A 373 24.22 -14.04 21.65
C PRO A 373 23.85 -13.00 20.58
N ILE A 374 24.83 -12.23 20.08
CA ILE A 374 24.61 -11.23 19.02
C ILE A 374 24.31 -11.92 17.67
N GLU A 375 25.07 -12.96 17.33
CA GLU A 375 24.88 -13.75 16.10
C GLU A 375 23.53 -14.48 16.14
N THR A 376 23.23 -15.15 17.26
CA THR A 376 21.94 -15.78 17.55
C THR A 376 20.76 -14.80 17.45
N GLY A 377 20.95 -13.53 17.84
CA GLY A 377 19.92 -12.48 17.68
C GLY A 377 19.63 -12.15 16.22
N PHE A 378 20.66 -11.96 15.38
CA PHE A 378 20.47 -11.73 13.94
C PHE A 378 19.90 -12.96 13.24
N VAL A 379 20.47 -14.14 13.49
CA VAL A 379 20.03 -15.43 12.94
C VAL A 379 18.57 -15.72 13.31
N GLY A 380 18.19 -15.51 14.57
CA GLY A 380 16.82 -15.69 15.07
C GLY A 380 15.80 -14.67 14.56
N SER A 381 16.24 -13.55 13.96
CA SER A 381 15.31 -12.58 13.36
C SER A 381 14.79 -13.03 11.99
N LEU A 382 15.54 -13.87 11.27
CA LEU A 382 15.25 -14.26 9.88
C LEU A 382 13.91 -15.00 9.68
N PRO A 383 13.53 -15.99 10.52
CA PRO A 383 12.25 -16.69 10.39
C PRO A 383 11.06 -15.72 10.55
N HIS A 384 11.13 -14.82 11.53
CA HIS A 384 10.08 -13.85 11.80
C HIS A 384 10.00 -12.73 10.74
N LEU A 385 11.13 -12.31 10.19
CA LEU A 385 11.19 -11.33 9.08
C LEU A 385 10.51 -11.89 7.81
N LEU A 386 10.82 -13.13 7.46
CA LEU A 386 10.23 -13.76 6.28
C LEU A 386 8.74 -14.06 6.50
N MET A 387 8.34 -14.53 7.70
CA MET A 387 6.93 -14.68 8.07
C MET A 387 6.15 -13.35 7.97
N THR A 388 6.72 -12.25 8.48
CA THR A 388 6.11 -10.91 8.40
C THR A 388 5.86 -10.47 6.95
N THR A 389 6.70 -10.92 6.02
CA THR A 389 6.57 -10.65 4.58
C THR A 389 5.53 -11.58 3.92
N ILE A 390 5.49 -12.85 4.30
CA ILE A 390 4.58 -13.85 3.71
C ILE A 390 3.13 -13.68 4.17
N VAL A 391 2.87 -13.27 5.42
CA VAL A 391 1.49 -13.15 5.94
C VAL A 391 0.58 -12.23 5.08
N PRO A 392 1.00 -11.00 4.69
CA PRO A 392 0.20 -10.16 3.78
C PRO A 392 0.11 -10.73 2.35
N LEU A 393 1.17 -11.36 1.84
CA LEU A 393 1.17 -11.99 0.51
C LEU A 393 0.19 -13.17 0.45
N GLY A 394 0.10 -13.96 1.52
CA GLY A 394 -0.92 -15.00 1.68
C GLY A 394 -2.33 -14.42 1.71
N GLY A 395 -2.55 -13.30 2.42
CA GLY A 395 -3.83 -12.58 2.39
C GLY A 395 -4.25 -12.14 0.99
N LEU A 396 -3.31 -11.56 0.22
CA LEU A 396 -3.54 -11.14 -1.17
C LEU A 396 -3.82 -12.33 -2.10
N LEU A 397 -3.06 -13.42 -1.99
CA LEU A 397 -3.26 -14.60 -2.83
C LEU A 397 -4.59 -15.32 -2.50
N ALA A 398 -4.96 -15.40 -1.23
CA ALA A 398 -6.23 -15.97 -0.79
C ALA A 398 -7.43 -15.17 -1.33
N ASP A 399 -7.39 -13.84 -1.27
CA ASP A 399 -8.48 -13.00 -1.79
C ASP A 399 -8.49 -12.96 -3.34
N HIS A 400 -7.34 -13.11 -4.02
CA HIS A 400 -7.29 -13.27 -5.50
C HIS A 400 -7.95 -14.58 -5.96
N LEU A 401 -7.59 -15.72 -5.34
CA LEU A 401 -8.17 -17.03 -5.66
C LEU A 401 -9.69 -17.08 -5.42
N ARG A 402 -10.18 -16.36 -4.40
CA ARG A 402 -11.61 -16.17 -4.12
C ARG A 402 -12.29 -15.26 -5.14
N LYS A 403 -11.73 -14.07 -5.42
CA LYS A 403 -12.32 -13.07 -6.32
C LYS A 403 -12.48 -13.62 -7.74
N ASN A 404 -11.50 -14.37 -8.23
CA ASN A 404 -11.50 -14.93 -9.58
C ASN A 404 -12.31 -16.24 -9.69
N GLY A 405 -13.02 -16.66 -8.63
CA GLY A 405 -13.85 -17.89 -8.64
C GLY A 405 -13.08 -19.21 -8.70
N ILE A 406 -11.74 -19.18 -8.67
CA ILE A 406 -10.86 -20.35 -8.86
C ILE A 406 -11.01 -21.35 -7.71
N MET A 407 -11.28 -20.87 -6.49
CA MET A 407 -11.50 -21.70 -5.30
C MET A 407 -12.58 -21.14 -4.39
N THR A 408 -13.41 -22.03 -3.83
CA THR A 408 -14.36 -21.69 -2.76
C THR A 408 -13.65 -21.27 -1.47
N THR A 409 -14.35 -20.52 -0.60
CA THR A 409 -13.83 -20.10 0.72
C THR A 409 -13.26 -21.27 1.51
N THR A 410 -14.05 -22.33 1.69
CA THR A 410 -13.64 -23.57 2.38
C THR A 410 -12.36 -24.16 1.79
N THR A 411 -12.24 -24.24 0.46
CA THR A 411 -11.05 -24.78 -0.21
C THR A 411 -9.83 -23.90 0.00
N VAL A 412 -9.94 -22.57 -0.14
CA VAL A 412 -8.84 -21.64 0.15
C VAL A 412 -8.39 -21.75 1.61
N ARG A 413 -9.32 -21.73 2.58
CA ARG A 413 -8.97 -21.84 4.01
C ARG A 413 -8.30 -23.19 4.32
N LYS A 414 -8.75 -24.30 3.71
CA LYS A 414 -8.09 -25.61 3.84
C LYS A 414 -6.70 -25.61 3.22
N VAL A 415 -6.53 -25.22 1.95
CA VAL A 415 -5.23 -25.22 1.25
C VAL A 415 -4.19 -24.35 1.96
N PHE A 416 -4.56 -23.14 2.39
CA PHE A 416 -3.61 -22.21 3.03
C PHE A 416 -3.20 -22.68 4.44
N ASN A 417 -4.14 -23.19 5.24
CA ASN A 417 -3.80 -23.73 6.55
C ASN A 417 -3.00 -25.05 6.44
N CYS A 418 -3.35 -25.91 5.49
CA CYS A 418 -2.73 -27.22 5.34
C CYS A 418 -1.35 -27.14 4.69
N GLY A 419 -1.16 -26.29 3.69
CA GLY A 419 0.16 -25.96 3.15
C GLY A 419 1.04 -25.30 4.21
N GLY A 420 0.51 -24.33 4.97
CA GLY A 420 1.28 -23.62 6.00
C GLY A 420 1.79 -24.52 7.13
N PHE A 421 0.89 -25.17 7.88
CA PHE A 421 1.29 -26.03 9.00
C PHE A 421 1.92 -27.35 8.56
N GLY A 422 1.51 -27.91 7.42
CA GLY A 422 2.10 -29.13 6.88
C GLY A 422 3.59 -28.92 6.52
N MET A 423 3.91 -27.83 5.82
CA MET A 423 5.30 -27.49 5.50
C MET A 423 6.10 -27.12 6.76
N GLU A 424 5.53 -26.37 7.71
CA GLU A 424 6.22 -26.05 8.97
C GLU A 424 6.53 -27.31 9.79
N ALA A 425 5.61 -28.28 9.87
CA ALA A 425 5.85 -29.58 10.51
C ALA A 425 6.98 -30.37 9.84
N LEU A 426 6.99 -30.44 8.50
CA LEU A 426 8.05 -31.11 7.75
C LEU A 426 9.41 -30.44 7.98
N PHE A 427 9.48 -29.11 7.95
CA PHE A 427 10.71 -28.38 8.21
C PHE A 427 11.18 -28.50 9.68
N PHE A 428 10.29 -28.63 10.66
CA PHE A 428 10.68 -28.91 12.04
C PHE A 428 11.34 -30.28 12.20
N LEU A 429 10.93 -31.31 11.44
CA LEU A 429 11.66 -32.59 11.39
C LEU A 429 13.05 -32.43 10.76
N VAL A 430 13.21 -31.58 9.74
CA VAL A 430 14.52 -31.25 9.16
C VAL A 430 15.40 -30.51 10.18
N VAL A 431 14.85 -29.57 10.96
CA VAL A 431 15.55 -28.90 12.07
C VAL A 431 15.97 -29.91 13.14
N ALA A 432 15.09 -30.84 13.53
CA ALA A 432 15.37 -31.86 14.54
C ALA A 432 16.54 -32.79 14.19
N HIS A 433 16.86 -32.95 12.90
CA HIS A 433 17.98 -33.76 12.42
C HIS A 433 19.14 -32.93 11.80
N SER A 434 19.10 -31.59 11.94
CA SER A 434 20.13 -30.70 11.37
C SER A 434 21.39 -30.65 12.24
N THR A 435 22.47 -31.26 11.76
CA THR A 435 23.79 -31.27 12.42
C THR A 435 24.59 -29.96 12.25
N THR A 436 24.10 -28.99 11.48
CA THR A 436 24.78 -27.71 11.24
C THR A 436 23.87 -26.53 11.52
N ALA A 437 24.43 -25.47 12.12
CA ALA A 437 23.69 -24.25 12.45
C ALA A 437 23.06 -23.59 11.20
N ALA A 438 23.77 -23.60 10.07
CA ALA A 438 23.28 -23.07 8.80
C ALA A 438 22.09 -23.89 8.24
N GLY A 439 22.16 -25.23 8.31
CA GLY A 439 21.06 -26.11 7.91
C GLY A 439 19.82 -25.92 8.78
N ALA A 440 20.00 -25.92 10.10
CA ALA A 440 18.92 -25.67 11.07
C ALA A 440 18.28 -24.29 10.87
N THR A 441 19.10 -23.24 10.68
CA THR A 441 18.62 -21.88 10.41
C THR A 441 17.81 -21.80 9.12
N ALA A 442 18.30 -22.40 8.03
CA ALA A 442 17.63 -22.38 6.74
C ALA A 442 16.29 -23.13 6.79
N ALA A 443 16.27 -24.35 7.34
CA ALA A 443 15.05 -25.14 7.50
C ALA A 443 14.02 -24.42 8.39
N LEU A 444 14.45 -23.86 9.53
CA LEU A 444 13.58 -23.10 10.43
C LEU A 444 13.01 -21.84 9.76
N THR A 445 13.85 -21.11 9.02
CA THR A 445 13.43 -19.88 8.31
C THR A 445 12.37 -20.18 7.25
N VAL A 446 12.52 -21.26 6.48
CA VAL A 446 11.53 -21.64 5.45
C VAL A 446 10.25 -22.20 6.09
N GLY A 447 10.35 -23.04 7.13
CA GLY A 447 9.17 -23.58 7.83
C GLY A 447 8.27 -22.49 8.43
N VAL A 448 8.86 -21.54 9.15
CA VAL A 448 8.14 -20.41 9.78
C VAL A 448 7.63 -19.40 8.74
N ALA A 449 8.30 -19.27 7.60
CA ALA A 449 7.78 -18.51 6.48
C ALA A 449 6.53 -19.16 5.88
N CYS A 450 6.53 -20.49 5.68
CA CYS A 450 5.38 -21.23 5.18
C CYS A 450 4.16 -21.11 6.11
N SER A 451 4.34 -21.12 7.44
CA SER A 451 3.22 -20.93 8.37
C SER A 451 2.62 -19.52 8.34
N GLY A 452 3.26 -18.56 7.66
CA GLY A 452 2.65 -17.28 7.30
C GLY A 452 1.39 -17.43 6.45
N PHE A 453 1.33 -18.44 5.56
CA PHE A 453 0.12 -18.74 4.78
C PHE A 453 -1.02 -19.26 5.66
N ALA A 454 -0.73 -19.99 6.75
CA ALA A 454 -1.77 -20.48 7.64
C ALA A 454 -2.54 -19.35 8.37
N ILE A 455 -1.92 -18.18 8.55
CA ILE A 455 -2.60 -16.98 9.10
C ILE A 455 -3.70 -16.46 8.15
N SER A 456 -3.57 -16.64 6.84
CA SER A 456 -4.66 -16.38 5.86
C SER A 456 -5.64 -17.57 5.72
N GLY A 457 -5.31 -18.71 6.34
CA GLY A 457 -6.20 -19.85 6.58
C GLY A 457 -7.05 -19.67 7.85
N PHE A 458 -6.65 -20.28 8.97
CA PHE A 458 -7.53 -20.45 10.13
C PHE A 458 -7.92 -19.13 10.82
N ASN A 459 -7.03 -18.14 10.87
CA ASN A 459 -7.23 -16.94 11.71
C ASN A 459 -8.40 -16.08 11.20
N VAL A 460 -8.54 -15.93 9.88
CA VAL A 460 -9.66 -15.20 9.25
C VAL A 460 -10.96 -15.99 9.32
N ASN A 461 -10.90 -17.32 9.40
CA ASN A 461 -12.07 -18.20 9.26
C ASN A 461 -13.17 -17.95 10.31
N HIS A 462 -12.83 -17.43 11.49
CA HIS A 462 -13.80 -16.99 12.51
C HIS A 462 -14.86 -16.00 11.96
N LEU A 463 -14.45 -15.12 11.04
CA LEU A 463 -15.32 -14.12 10.41
C LEU A 463 -16.12 -14.70 9.23
N ASP A 464 -15.65 -15.81 8.65
CA ASP A 464 -16.31 -16.46 7.51
C ASP A 464 -17.43 -17.39 8.00
N ILE A 465 -17.22 -18.14 9.09
CA ILE A 465 -18.23 -19.06 9.64
C ILE A 465 -19.38 -18.35 10.38
N ALA A 466 -19.11 -17.21 11.05
CA ALA A 466 -20.11 -16.51 11.86
C ALA A 466 -19.76 -15.03 12.14
N PRO A 467 -19.97 -14.10 11.17
CA PRO A 467 -19.64 -12.68 11.31
C PRO A 467 -20.21 -12.00 12.57
N ARG A 468 -21.44 -12.36 12.97
CA ARG A 468 -22.14 -11.83 14.17
C ARG A 468 -21.40 -12.15 15.48
N TYR A 469 -20.74 -13.31 15.56
CA TYR A 469 -20.14 -13.86 16.77
C TYR A 469 -18.59 -13.95 16.71
N ALA A 470 -17.97 -13.46 15.64
CA ALA A 470 -16.55 -13.65 15.34
C ALA A 470 -15.60 -13.19 16.48
N SER A 471 -15.90 -12.08 17.18
CA SER A 471 -15.12 -11.62 18.33
C SER A 471 -15.14 -12.61 19.50
N ILE A 472 -16.29 -13.25 19.75
CA ILE A 472 -16.47 -14.24 20.83
C ILE A 472 -15.75 -15.54 20.46
N LEU A 473 -15.89 -16.00 19.22
CA LEU A 473 -15.21 -17.20 18.71
C LEU A 473 -13.69 -17.02 18.70
N MET A 474 -13.17 -15.86 18.30
CA MET A 474 -11.75 -15.52 18.43
C MET A 474 -11.32 -15.48 19.91
N GLY A 475 -12.13 -14.90 20.81
CA GLY A 475 -11.85 -14.94 22.25
C GLY A 475 -11.74 -16.35 22.81
N MET A 476 -12.63 -17.27 22.42
CA MET A 476 -12.55 -18.69 22.81
C MET A 476 -11.32 -19.38 22.23
N SER A 477 -11.08 -19.20 20.93
CA SER A 477 -9.95 -19.79 20.18
C SER A 477 -8.60 -19.32 20.71
N ASN A 478 -8.44 -18.01 20.94
CA ASN A 478 -7.22 -17.42 21.50
C ASN A 478 -7.07 -17.71 22.99
N GLY A 479 -8.16 -17.81 23.75
CA GLY A 479 -8.17 -18.35 25.12
C GLY A 479 -7.51 -19.71 25.19
N ILE A 480 -7.97 -20.67 24.39
CA ILE A 480 -7.41 -22.02 24.35
C ILE A 480 -5.97 -22.00 23.79
N GLY A 481 -5.67 -21.18 22.78
CA GLY A 481 -4.32 -20.99 22.26
C GLY A 481 -3.31 -20.51 23.33
N THR A 482 -3.71 -19.58 24.21
CA THR A 482 -2.82 -19.05 25.25
C THR A 482 -2.48 -20.05 26.36
N ILE A 483 -3.24 -21.13 26.52
CA ILE A 483 -2.87 -22.26 27.41
C ILE A 483 -1.57 -22.90 26.93
N ALA A 484 -1.31 -22.96 25.62
CA ALA A 484 -0.03 -23.44 25.10
C ALA A 484 1.15 -22.54 25.53
N GLY A 485 0.94 -21.23 25.65
CA GLY A 485 1.94 -20.28 26.17
C GLY A 485 2.28 -20.48 27.66
N LEU A 486 1.34 -21.04 28.43
CA LEU A 486 1.59 -21.47 29.82
C LEU A 486 2.32 -22.81 29.88
N LEU A 487 2.00 -23.77 29.00
CA LEU A 487 2.54 -25.13 29.04
C LEU A 487 3.95 -25.26 28.42
N VAL A 488 4.22 -24.55 27.32
CA VAL A 488 5.48 -24.67 26.55
C VAL A 488 6.73 -24.41 27.42
N PRO A 489 6.79 -23.40 28.30
CA PRO A 489 7.96 -23.19 29.16
C PRO A 489 8.28 -24.39 30.06
N PHE A 490 7.28 -24.94 30.76
CA PHE A 490 7.47 -26.11 31.61
C PHE A 490 7.85 -27.36 30.81
N PHE A 491 7.26 -27.53 29.61
CA PHE A 491 7.61 -28.61 28.70
C PHE A 491 9.07 -28.53 28.23
N VAL A 492 9.54 -27.36 27.78
CA VAL A 492 10.92 -27.19 27.30
C VAL A 492 11.92 -27.35 28.45
N ASP A 493 11.69 -26.75 29.61
CA ASP A 493 12.59 -26.89 30.78
C ASP A 493 12.65 -28.33 31.31
N TYR A 494 11.57 -29.10 31.23
CA TYR A 494 11.57 -30.53 31.55
C TYR A 494 12.35 -31.35 30.51
N MET A 495 12.16 -31.07 29.22
CA MET A 495 12.76 -31.85 28.12
C MET A 495 14.25 -31.52 27.87
N THR A 496 14.73 -30.35 28.29
CA THR A 496 16.11 -29.85 28.07
C THR A 496 16.93 -29.79 29.37
N ARG A 497 16.64 -30.71 30.30
CA ARG A 497 17.14 -30.67 31.68
C ARG A 497 18.66 -30.83 31.76
N ASP A 498 19.26 -31.68 30.92
CA ASP A 498 20.71 -31.90 30.89
C ASP A 498 21.42 -30.96 29.89
N ARG A 499 20.68 -30.13 29.15
CA ARG A 499 21.14 -29.16 28.13
C ARG A 499 21.99 -29.78 27.02
N ARG A 500 21.57 -30.95 26.51
CA ARG A 500 22.27 -31.66 25.43
C ARG A 500 21.65 -31.33 24.07
N PRO A 501 22.43 -31.20 22.97
CA PRO A 501 21.89 -30.97 21.63
C PRO A 501 20.85 -32.02 21.19
N GLU A 502 20.99 -33.26 21.64
CA GLU A 502 20.06 -34.37 21.37
C GLU A 502 18.65 -34.16 21.97
N GLU A 503 18.53 -33.38 23.06
CA GLU A 503 17.25 -33.08 23.69
C GLU A 503 16.40 -32.16 22.81
N TRP A 504 17.03 -31.18 22.16
CA TRP A 504 16.37 -30.26 21.22
C TRP A 504 15.78 -30.97 20.00
N SER A 505 16.39 -32.06 19.53
CA SER A 505 15.81 -32.93 18.50
C SER A 505 14.42 -33.43 18.92
N ARG A 506 14.27 -33.90 20.17
CA ARG A 506 12.99 -34.40 20.71
C ARG A 506 11.95 -33.28 20.83
N VAL A 507 12.37 -32.07 21.22
CA VAL A 507 11.50 -30.88 21.29
C VAL A 507 10.92 -30.55 19.91
N PHE A 508 11.75 -30.54 18.85
CA PHE A 508 11.28 -30.26 17.49
C PHE A 508 10.45 -31.39 16.86
N VAL A 509 10.71 -32.65 17.20
CA VAL A 509 9.84 -33.78 16.80
C VAL A 509 8.44 -33.64 17.42
N VAL A 510 8.33 -33.31 18.72
CA VAL A 510 7.02 -33.07 19.36
C VAL A 510 6.32 -31.86 18.74
N ALA A 511 7.04 -30.77 18.48
CA ALA A 511 6.54 -29.59 17.79
C ALA A 511 5.94 -29.92 16.40
N ALA A 512 6.61 -30.76 15.63
CA ALA A 512 6.14 -31.26 14.34
C ALA A 512 4.88 -32.14 14.47
N CYS A 513 4.86 -33.07 15.44
CA CYS A 513 3.69 -33.90 15.71
C CYS A 513 2.44 -33.08 16.10
N VAL A 514 2.61 -32.02 16.91
CA VAL A 514 1.53 -31.10 17.28
C VAL A 514 0.93 -30.42 16.03
N HIS A 515 1.75 -29.95 15.09
CA HIS A 515 1.23 -29.43 13.82
C HIS A 515 0.63 -30.52 12.93
N ALA A 516 1.21 -31.72 12.85
CA ALA A 516 0.70 -32.82 12.03
C ALA A 516 -0.71 -33.29 12.49
N ILE A 517 -0.96 -33.31 13.80
CA ILE A 517 -2.30 -33.59 14.35
C ILE A 517 -3.26 -32.44 14.03
N GLY A 518 -2.87 -31.20 14.34
CA GLY A 518 -3.73 -30.03 14.14
C GLY A 518 -4.11 -29.79 12.67
N VAL A 519 -3.18 -30.01 11.75
CA VAL A 519 -3.41 -29.85 10.31
C VAL A 519 -4.33 -30.95 9.76
N THR A 520 -4.17 -32.20 10.21
CA THR A 520 -5.04 -33.32 9.83
C THR A 520 -6.48 -33.09 10.30
N PHE A 521 -6.64 -32.66 11.55
CA PHE A 521 -7.96 -32.33 12.11
C PHE A 521 -8.63 -31.16 11.35
N TYR A 522 -7.87 -30.10 11.04
CA TYR A 522 -8.39 -28.97 10.26
C TYR A 522 -8.75 -29.35 8.81
N ALA A 523 -7.92 -30.16 8.14
CA ALA A 523 -8.14 -30.61 6.77
C ALA A 523 -9.48 -31.36 6.63
N ILE A 524 -9.85 -32.16 7.64
CA ILE A 524 -11.13 -32.86 7.69
C ILE A 524 -12.25 -31.86 8.03
N PHE A 525 -12.21 -31.24 9.21
CA PHE A 525 -13.38 -30.61 9.83
C PHE A 525 -13.59 -29.10 9.54
N CYS A 526 -12.65 -28.41 8.88
CA CYS A 526 -12.84 -27.01 8.51
C CYS A 526 -14.00 -26.82 7.51
N SER A 527 -14.85 -25.83 7.77
CA SER A 527 -15.69 -25.16 6.76
C SER A 527 -15.35 -23.66 6.76
N GLY A 528 -15.51 -23.01 5.59
CA GLY A 528 -15.47 -21.55 5.40
C GLY A 528 -16.81 -21.02 4.88
N GLU A 529 -17.91 -21.72 5.17
CA GLU A 529 -19.28 -21.32 4.86
C GLU A 529 -20.03 -20.89 6.12
N LEU A 530 -20.95 -19.94 5.96
CA LEU A 530 -21.80 -19.40 7.03
C LEU A 530 -22.57 -20.53 7.72
N GLN A 531 -22.48 -20.61 9.03
CA GLN A 531 -23.13 -21.67 9.81
C GLN A 531 -24.61 -21.32 10.04
N ALA A 532 -25.50 -22.31 9.98
CA ALA A 532 -26.96 -22.10 10.10
C ALA A 532 -27.43 -21.49 11.45
N TRP A 533 -26.57 -21.46 12.47
CA TRP A 533 -26.80 -20.79 13.76
C TRP A 533 -26.24 -19.35 13.84
N ALA A 534 -25.57 -18.88 12.78
CA ALA A 534 -24.99 -17.53 12.74
C ALA A 534 -25.98 -16.46 12.25
N ASP A 535 -26.97 -16.86 11.46
CA ASP A 535 -28.10 -16.01 11.06
C ASP A 535 -29.08 -15.79 12.23
N PRO A 536 -29.72 -14.60 12.32
CA PRO A 536 -30.74 -14.35 13.33
C PRO A 536 -32.01 -15.18 13.06
N SER A 537 -32.69 -15.60 14.13
CA SER A 537 -33.92 -16.39 13.98
C SER A 537 -35.05 -15.57 13.35
N LEU A 538 -36.06 -16.25 12.79
CA LEU A 538 -37.31 -15.63 12.32
C LEU A 538 -38.13 -14.95 13.44
N GLU A 539 -37.71 -15.07 14.70
CA GLU A 539 -38.28 -14.34 15.84
C GLU A 539 -37.43 -13.11 16.20
N GLU A 540 -36.09 -13.21 16.15
CA GLU A 540 -35.18 -12.05 16.24
C GLU A 540 -35.38 -11.05 15.08
N GLN A 541 -35.74 -11.54 13.88
CA GLN A 541 -36.10 -10.67 12.75
C GLN A 541 -37.46 -10.00 12.92
N LYS A 542 -38.41 -10.61 13.64
CA LYS A 542 -39.73 -10.02 13.91
C LYS A 542 -39.72 -9.00 15.04
N THR A 543 -38.71 -9.01 15.90
CA THR A 543 -38.63 -8.07 17.05
C THR A 543 -38.26 -6.65 16.63
N TRP A 544 -38.02 -6.39 15.34
CA TRP A 544 -37.90 -5.05 14.78
C TRP A 544 -38.79 -4.88 13.54
N ASN A 545 -40.01 -4.42 13.76
CA ASN A 545 -40.89 -3.88 12.73
C ASN A 545 -41.25 -2.44 13.13
N PRO A 546 -40.71 -1.39 12.49
CA PRO A 546 -40.90 0.01 12.92
C PRO A 546 -42.36 0.50 12.81
N LEU A 547 -43.25 -0.30 12.23
CA LEU A 547 -44.69 -0.07 12.22
C LEU A 547 -45.38 -0.47 13.55
N ASP A 548 -44.78 -1.35 14.36
CA ASP A 548 -45.42 -1.86 15.59
C ASP A 548 -45.42 -0.81 16.72
N ASP A 549 -44.38 0.03 16.80
CA ASP A 549 -44.33 1.20 17.70
C ASP A 549 -45.35 2.29 17.32
N LEU A 550 -45.77 2.35 16.05
CA LEU A 550 -46.81 3.26 15.55
C LEU A 550 -48.22 2.61 15.53
N GLY A 551 -48.30 1.29 15.71
CA GLY A 551 -49.50 0.49 15.45
C GLY A 551 -50.41 0.23 16.66
N GLN A 552 -49.99 0.58 17.88
CA GLN A 552 -50.73 0.24 19.11
C GLN A 552 -51.98 1.11 19.35
N THR A 553 -53.00 1.05 18.48
CA THR A 553 -54.42 1.31 18.83
C THR A 553 -55.42 0.89 17.74
N LYS A 554 -55.49 -0.41 17.36
CA LYS A 554 -56.75 -1.12 16.97
C LYS A 554 -56.55 -2.63 16.78
N PRO A 555 -57.61 -3.45 16.97
CA PRO A 555 -57.56 -4.90 16.79
C PRO A 555 -57.54 -5.33 15.30
N PRO A 556 -57.07 -6.55 14.98
CA PRO A 556 -56.76 -6.96 13.61
C PRO A 556 -57.96 -7.38 12.76
N VAL A 557 -57.85 -7.16 11.46
CA VAL A 557 -58.68 -7.78 10.41
C VAL A 557 -57.93 -9.03 9.89
N PRO A 558 -58.60 -10.18 9.66
CA PRO A 558 -57.92 -11.41 9.25
C PRO A 558 -57.39 -11.34 7.79
N PRO A 559 -56.29 -12.04 7.47
CA PRO A 559 -55.70 -12.04 6.14
C PRO A 559 -56.49 -12.91 5.13
N PRO A 560 -56.51 -12.55 3.83
CA PRO A 560 -57.09 -13.39 2.79
C PRO A 560 -56.22 -14.64 2.50
N PRO A 561 -56.77 -15.69 1.85
CA PRO A 561 -56.11 -16.98 1.69
C PRO A 561 -54.89 -16.97 0.75
N LYS A 562 -53.94 -17.88 0.99
CA LYS A 562 -52.79 -18.12 0.11
C LYS A 562 -53.21 -18.92 -1.13
N ILE A 563 -52.66 -18.53 -2.30
CA ILE A 563 -52.61 -19.38 -3.51
C ILE A 563 -51.17 -19.91 -3.66
N ALA A 564 -51.01 -21.12 -4.21
CA ALA A 564 -49.79 -21.90 -4.08
C ALA A 564 -48.86 -21.93 -5.31
N GLN A 565 -47.56 -21.90 -5.02
CA GLN A 565 -46.45 -22.61 -5.67
C GLN A 565 -46.39 -22.80 -7.21
N SER A 566 -45.37 -22.16 -7.80
CA SER A 566 -44.37 -22.71 -8.76
C SER A 566 -44.80 -23.36 -10.08
N GLN A 567 -44.06 -23.02 -11.16
CA GLN A 567 -43.16 -23.96 -11.85
C GLN A 567 -42.16 -23.25 -12.79
N PHE A 568 -41.21 -24.00 -13.36
CA PHE A 568 -40.06 -23.49 -14.13
C PHE A 568 -40.16 -23.90 -15.62
N ILE A 569 -39.74 -22.99 -16.52
CA ILE A 569 -39.32 -23.22 -17.93
C ILE A 569 -40.38 -23.79 -18.91
N ARG A 570 -40.75 -22.99 -19.93
CA ARG A 570 -40.54 -23.31 -21.37
C ARG A 570 -40.92 -22.13 -22.29
N GLN A 571 -40.02 -21.79 -23.21
CA GLN A 571 -40.31 -21.21 -24.53
C GLN A 571 -40.70 -22.37 -25.49
N PRO A 572 -41.30 -22.16 -26.70
CA PRO A 572 -41.10 -20.99 -27.58
C PRO A 572 -42.30 -20.49 -28.44
N SER A 573 -42.03 -19.40 -29.19
CA SER A 573 -42.46 -19.08 -30.57
C SER A 573 -43.95 -19.02 -30.99
N LEU A 574 -44.26 -17.96 -31.76
CA LEU A 574 -45.26 -17.90 -32.86
C LEU A 574 -46.77 -17.97 -32.46
N ASP A 575 -47.72 -17.28 -33.10
CA ASP A 575 -47.71 -16.17 -34.07
C ASP A 575 -49.16 -15.60 -34.23
N VAL A 576 -49.36 -14.62 -35.12
CA VAL A 576 -50.61 -14.17 -35.76
C VAL A 576 -51.51 -13.16 -35.00
N ASN A 577 -52.08 -12.25 -35.80
CA ASN A 577 -52.99 -11.16 -35.46
C ASN A 577 -54.46 -11.59 -35.27
N ALA A 578 -55.30 -10.58 -35.02
CA ALA A 578 -56.77 -10.55 -35.14
C ALA A 578 -57.56 -11.21 -34.00
N ALA A 579 -58.80 -10.81 -33.71
CA ALA A 579 -59.55 -9.54 -33.90
C ALA A 579 -60.90 -9.72 -33.15
N TRP A 580 -61.75 -8.68 -33.17
CA TRP A 580 -63.12 -8.70 -32.65
C TRP A 580 -63.20 -8.73 -31.09
N ASP A 581 -64.20 -8.14 -30.42
CA ASP A 581 -65.28 -7.31 -30.98
C ASP A 581 -65.77 -6.20 -30.04
N ASN A 582 -66.56 -5.31 -30.66
CA ASN A 582 -67.52 -4.36 -30.09
C ASN A 582 -67.82 -4.41 -28.58
N ASP A 583 -67.93 -3.23 -27.97
CA ASP A 583 -69.24 -2.82 -27.48
C ASP A 583 -69.52 -1.35 -27.87
N GLN A 584 -70.80 -0.99 -27.97
CA GLN A 584 -71.30 0.31 -28.40
C GLN A 584 -71.76 1.13 -27.19
N THR A 585 -71.68 2.47 -27.26
CA THR A 585 -72.88 3.30 -26.98
C THR A 585 -72.72 4.78 -27.37
N ASN A 586 -73.58 5.21 -28.31
CA ASN A 586 -74.40 6.44 -28.30
C ASN A 586 -73.85 7.84 -27.92
N ASN A 587 -74.24 8.79 -28.78
CA ASN A 587 -74.61 10.20 -28.48
C ASN A 587 -73.51 11.11 -27.89
N GLY A 588 -73.01 12.15 -28.57
CA GLY A 588 -73.41 12.75 -29.84
C GLY A 588 -74.24 14.03 -29.66
N TYR A 589 -73.58 15.19 -29.71
CA TYR A 589 -74.18 16.51 -29.94
C TYR A 589 -73.21 17.38 -30.76
N THR A 590 -73.75 18.24 -31.62
CA THR A 590 -73.03 19.02 -32.64
C THR A 590 -72.77 20.47 -32.20
N GLN A 591 -71.63 21.06 -32.60
CA GLN A 591 -71.62 22.46 -33.07
C GLN A 591 -70.46 22.80 -34.02
N GLN A 592 -70.81 23.39 -35.17
CA GLN A 592 -69.99 24.26 -36.03
C GLN A 592 -69.41 25.43 -35.21
N TYR A 593 -68.35 26.19 -35.55
CA TYR A 593 -67.77 26.74 -36.80
C TYR A 593 -66.28 27.13 -36.52
N ASP A 594 -65.37 27.55 -37.43
CA ASP A 594 -65.40 27.85 -38.88
C ASP A 594 -64.02 27.49 -39.54
N THR A 595 -63.57 28.26 -40.54
CA THR A 595 -62.39 28.12 -41.41
C THR A 595 -61.37 29.26 -41.26
N SER A 596 -60.13 29.03 -41.70
CA SER A 596 -59.33 29.99 -42.51
C SER A 596 -58.02 29.35 -43.00
N GLU A 597 -57.48 29.86 -44.13
CA GLU A 597 -56.44 29.19 -44.93
C GLU A 597 -55.06 29.85 -44.85
N LYS A 598 -53.99 29.10 -45.22
CA LYS A 598 -53.07 29.46 -46.34
C LYS A 598 -52.08 28.35 -46.73
N HIS A 599 -51.74 28.32 -48.02
CA HIS A 599 -50.73 27.44 -48.64
C HIS A 599 -49.29 27.96 -48.34
N GLN A 600 -48.19 27.17 -48.30
CA GLN A 600 -47.57 26.27 -49.31
C GLN A 600 -47.12 26.97 -50.61
N PRO A 601 -46.17 26.42 -51.42
CA PRO A 601 -45.37 25.17 -51.31
C PRO A 601 -43.90 25.48 -50.88
N ILE A 602 -42.78 24.77 -51.14
CA ILE A 602 -42.36 23.54 -51.89
C ILE A 602 -41.08 22.96 -51.21
N ASN A 603 -40.90 21.65 -50.97
CA ASN A 603 -40.25 20.58 -51.78
C ASN A 603 -38.75 20.82 -52.16
N TYR A 604 -37.83 19.84 -52.17
CA TYR A 604 -37.95 18.39 -52.43
C TYR A 604 -37.15 17.47 -51.50
N GLY A 605 -37.60 16.23 -51.34
CA GLY A 605 -36.80 15.10 -50.85
C GLY A 605 -37.54 13.76 -50.87
N ALA A 606 -37.32 12.93 -51.90
CA ALA A 606 -37.88 11.57 -52.00
C ALA A 606 -37.11 10.67 -52.99
N THR A 607 -36.55 9.55 -52.48
CA THR A 607 -36.36 8.18 -53.05
C THR A 607 -35.39 7.48 -52.10
N GLU A 608 -35.87 6.63 -51.18
CA GLU A 608 -36.07 5.18 -51.38
C GLU A 608 -34.79 4.35 -51.51
N THR A 609 -34.47 3.56 -50.47
CA THR A 609 -33.90 2.19 -50.64
C THR A 609 -34.20 1.31 -49.42
N ASN A 610 -35.17 0.41 -49.61
CA ASN A 610 -35.41 -0.90 -48.97
C ASN A 610 -34.46 -1.38 -47.83
N PRO A 611 -34.95 -1.54 -46.57
CA PRO A 611 -34.19 -2.12 -45.46
C PRO A 611 -34.38 -3.64 -45.34
N ASN A 612 -33.56 -4.45 -46.03
CA ASN A 612 -33.53 -5.92 -45.82
C ASN A 612 -32.21 -6.59 -46.26
N ASN A 613 -31.12 -6.39 -45.50
CA ASN A 613 -29.93 -7.26 -45.53
C ASN A 613 -29.16 -7.16 -44.20
N PRO A 614 -29.02 -8.23 -43.39
CA PRO A 614 -28.59 -8.12 -41.99
C PRO A 614 -27.07 -8.11 -41.74
N PHE A 615 -26.22 -7.91 -42.75
CA PHE A 615 -24.75 -7.85 -42.58
C PHE A 615 -24.08 -6.80 -43.48
N VAL A 616 -23.86 -5.58 -42.97
CA VAL A 616 -22.71 -4.68 -43.33
C VAL A 616 -22.70 -3.43 -42.42
N SER A 617 -21.48 -2.95 -42.10
CA SER A 617 -21.11 -1.65 -41.49
C SER A 617 -21.87 -1.11 -40.27
N SER A 618 -21.21 -1.09 -39.11
CA SER A 618 -21.45 -0.10 -38.05
C SER A 618 -20.54 1.12 -38.24
N THR A 619 -21.04 2.21 -38.82
CA THR A 619 -20.29 3.47 -38.94
C THR A 619 -20.23 4.24 -37.61
N ASN A 620 -19.14 4.97 -37.42
CA ASN A 620 -18.71 5.50 -36.12
C ASN A 620 -19.57 6.71 -35.65
N PRO A 621 -20.15 6.73 -34.44
CA PRO A 621 -21.00 7.84 -33.99
C PRO A 621 -20.27 9.15 -33.63
N PHE A 622 -18.94 9.18 -33.59
CA PHE A 622 -18.13 10.28 -33.06
C PHE A 622 -18.00 11.53 -33.96
N THR A 623 -18.99 11.81 -34.81
CA THR A 623 -19.00 13.00 -35.67
C THR A 623 -20.21 13.90 -35.40
N SER A 624 -20.25 14.48 -34.18
CA SER A 624 -21.08 15.65 -33.88
C SER A 624 -20.21 16.75 -33.27
N SER A 625 -20.20 17.92 -33.91
CA SER A 625 -19.38 19.06 -33.51
C SER A 625 -19.93 19.72 -32.25
N VAL A 626 -19.31 19.48 -31.09
CA VAL A 626 -19.64 20.18 -29.85
C VAL A 626 -19.16 21.62 -29.94
N SER A 627 -20.09 22.58 -29.83
CA SER A 627 -19.80 24.01 -29.89
C SER A 627 -18.97 24.48 -28.70
N GLU A 628 -17.96 25.30 -28.96
CA GLU A 628 -17.24 26.03 -27.92
C GLU A 628 -18.20 26.98 -27.20
N ASN A 629 -18.44 26.77 -25.91
CA ASN A 629 -18.64 27.79 -24.86
C ASN A 629 -19.04 27.16 -23.52
N TYR A 630 -18.08 26.58 -22.80
CA TYR A 630 -18.19 26.36 -21.36
C TYR A 630 -16.93 26.90 -20.65
N VAL A 631 -17.13 27.49 -19.48
CA VAL A 631 -16.14 28.33 -18.79
C VAL A 631 -14.88 27.54 -18.44
N GLN A 632 -13.76 27.91 -19.04
CA GLN A 632 -12.44 27.34 -18.76
C GLN A 632 -11.74 28.11 -17.63
N PRO A 633 -11.07 27.43 -16.68
CA PRO A 633 -9.98 28.03 -15.93
C PRO A 633 -8.86 28.43 -16.91
N GLN A 634 -8.31 29.64 -16.79
CA GLN A 634 -7.15 30.02 -17.60
C GLN A 634 -5.89 29.31 -17.09
N LEU A 635 -5.20 28.62 -18.01
CA LEU A 635 -3.77 28.35 -17.85
C LEU A 635 -3.03 29.70 -17.85
N ASP A 636 -2.03 29.87 -16.99
CA ASP A 636 -1.42 31.18 -16.73
C ASP A 636 -0.32 31.52 -17.76
N HIS A 637 -0.77 31.63 -19.02
CA HIS A 637 -0.09 32.24 -20.15
C HIS A 637 1.15 31.49 -20.69
N ASP A 638 1.02 30.86 -21.87
CA ASP A 638 2.13 30.28 -22.64
C ASP A 638 3.11 31.38 -23.09
N VAL A 639 4.37 31.28 -22.64
CA VAL A 639 5.34 32.38 -22.78
C VAL A 639 6.41 32.05 -23.82
N MET A 640 6.39 32.76 -24.93
CA MET A 640 7.38 32.68 -26.01
C MET A 640 8.51 33.71 -25.84
N GLN A 641 9.74 33.22 -25.97
CA GLN A 641 10.97 33.98 -25.76
C GLN A 641 11.97 33.70 -26.89
N ASN A 642 12.72 34.72 -27.25
CA ASN A 642 13.83 34.70 -28.21
C ASN A 642 14.99 35.55 -27.63
N LYS A 643 16.20 35.54 -28.20
CA LYS A 643 17.39 36.23 -27.64
C LYS A 643 17.14 37.70 -27.30
N THR A 644 16.36 38.39 -28.12
CA THR A 644 16.02 39.83 -27.96
C THR A 644 14.93 40.09 -26.93
N THR A 645 14.08 39.11 -26.61
CA THR A 645 12.90 39.26 -25.72
C THR A 645 13.08 38.66 -24.33
N GLN A 646 14.26 38.13 -23.99
CA GLN A 646 14.58 37.51 -22.68
C GLN A 646 14.15 38.32 -21.43
N LYS A 647 14.09 39.65 -21.52
CA LYS A 647 13.72 40.57 -20.42
C LYS A 647 12.25 41.05 -20.44
N LYS A 648 11.54 40.85 -21.55
CA LYS A 648 10.13 41.21 -21.76
C LYS A 648 9.55 40.16 -22.72
N PRO A 649 9.09 39.02 -22.18
CA PRO A 649 8.70 37.89 -23.01
C PRO A 649 7.32 38.10 -23.63
N ALA A 650 7.05 37.43 -24.74
CA ALA A 650 5.77 37.56 -25.45
C ALA A 650 4.80 36.46 -25.02
N LEU A 651 3.53 36.81 -24.85
CA LEU A 651 2.45 35.86 -24.62
C LEU A 651 1.93 35.32 -25.97
N ILE A 652 1.83 33.99 -26.09
CA ILE A 652 1.01 33.36 -27.12
C ILE A 652 -0.37 33.03 -26.52
N ASP A 653 -1.39 33.79 -26.93
CA ASP A 653 -2.78 33.44 -26.67
C ASP A 653 -3.33 32.69 -27.89
N VAL A 654 -3.45 31.36 -27.76
CA VAL A 654 -3.95 30.46 -28.82
C VAL A 654 -5.39 30.76 -29.24
N LYS A 655 -6.17 31.51 -28.44
CA LYS A 655 -7.54 31.93 -28.78
C LYS A 655 -7.56 33.14 -29.72
N ASN A 656 -6.50 33.94 -29.72
CA ASN A 656 -6.33 35.06 -30.64
C ASN A 656 -5.44 34.63 -31.80
N TYR A 657 -6.03 34.35 -32.96
CA TYR A 657 -5.30 33.89 -34.14
C TYR A 657 -4.11 34.78 -34.52
N ARG A 658 -4.16 36.10 -34.29
CA ARG A 658 -3.05 37.03 -34.58
C ARG A 658 -1.99 37.10 -33.49
N SER A 659 -2.10 36.35 -32.39
CA SER A 659 -1.17 36.44 -31.27
C SER A 659 0.29 36.22 -31.70
N LEU A 660 0.56 35.21 -32.54
CA LEU A 660 1.90 34.92 -33.05
C LEU A 660 2.47 36.05 -33.92
N ASP A 661 1.64 36.84 -34.62
CA ASP A 661 2.12 37.98 -35.42
C ASP A 661 2.79 39.05 -34.55
N TYR A 662 2.27 39.27 -33.33
CA TYR A 662 2.82 40.20 -32.35
C TYR A 662 4.07 39.65 -31.63
N THR A 663 4.50 38.42 -31.92
CA THR A 663 5.71 37.80 -31.35
C THR A 663 6.93 37.89 -32.27
N THR A 664 8.10 37.64 -31.69
CA THR A 664 9.37 37.43 -32.41
C THR A 664 9.58 35.98 -32.88
N PHE A 665 8.51 35.23 -33.12
CA PHE A 665 8.58 33.86 -33.66
C PHE A 665 9.05 33.88 -35.12
N ASN A 666 10.05 33.05 -35.42
CA ASN A 666 10.59 32.83 -36.76
C ASN A 666 10.60 31.33 -37.08
N ASN A 667 9.82 30.90 -38.07
CA ASN A 667 9.75 29.49 -38.48
C ASN A 667 11.09 28.89 -38.96
N SER A 668 12.06 29.74 -39.33
CA SER A 668 13.42 29.33 -39.70
C SER A 668 14.32 29.02 -38.48
N HIS A 669 13.85 29.24 -37.24
CA HIS A 669 14.56 28.86 -36.02
C HIS A 669 13.97 27.56 -35.44
N PRO A 670 14.78 26.63 -34.90
CA PRO A 670 14.26 25.43 -34.25
C PRO A 670 13.38 25.79 -33.05
N THR A 671 12.25 25.09 -32.91
CA THR A 671 11.24 25.41 -31.89
C THR A 671 11.32 24.42 -30.73
N LYS A 672 11.49 24.95 -29.52
CA LYS A 672 11.62 24.22 -28.25
C LYS A 672 10.43 24.54 -27.35
N ILE A 673 9.70 23.52 -26.92
CA ILE A 673 8.68 23.64 -25.87
C ILE A 673 9.26 23.07 -24.58
N ILE A 674 9.28 23.83 -23.49
CA ILE A 674 9.86 23.42 -22.20
C ILE A 674 8.74 23.32 -21.16
N ILE A 675 8.65 22.15 -20.51
CA ILE A 675 7.65 21.81 -19.50
C ILE A 675 8.35 21.46 -18.18
N HIS A 676 7.99 22.15 -17.10
CA HIS A 676 8.61 21.98 -15.79
C HIS A 676 8.07 20.78 -14.98
N GLY A 677 8.73 20.46 -13.87
CA GLY A 677 8.26 19.47 -12.90
C GLY A 677 7.28 20.05 -11.88
N PHE A 678 6.82 19.23 -10.94
CA PHE A 678 6.04 19.69 -9.79
C PHE A 678 6.83 20.73 -8.95
N GLY A 679 6.13 21.70 -8.36
CA GLY A 679 6.74 22.85 -7.66
C GLY A 679 7.50 23.84 -8.56
N GLY A 680 7.60 23.56 -9.88
CA GLY A 680 8.26 24.42 -10.86
C GLY A 680 7.37 25.55 -11.39
N GLY A 681 7.93 26.33 -12.32
CA GLY A 681 7.25 27.40 -13.06
C GLY A 681 8.16 28.03 -14.12
N ARG A 682 7.64 28.98 -14.89
CA ARG A 682 8.35 29.62 -16.03
C ARG A 682 9.58 30.45 -15.64
N ASN A 683 9.56 30.99 -14.41
CA ASN A 683 10.62 31.85 -13.86
C ASN A 683 11.57 31.10 -12.91
N LEU A 684 11.41 29.79 -12.76
CA LEU A 684 12.21 28.93 -11.88
C LEU A 684 13.13 28.02 -12.70
N ALA A 685 14.16 27.46 -12.05
CA ALA A 685 14.93 26.36 -12.61
C ALA A 685 14.06 25.08 -12.69
N PRO A 686 14.22 24.22 -13.71
CA PRO A 686 15.23 24.29 -14.77
C PRO A 686 14.83 25.17 -15.98
N SER A 687 13.58 25.66 -16.03
CA SER A 687 12.99 26.38 -17.18
C SER A 687 13.84 27.55 -17.66
N THR A 688 14.29 28.39 -16.71
CA THR A 688 15.13 29.56 -16.98
C THR A 688 16.51 29.18 -17.49
N ASP A 689 17.13 28.14 -16.93
CA ASP A 689 18.51 27.77 -17.25
C ASP A 689 18.65 26.98 -18.55
N LEU A 690 17.68 26.11 -18.88
CA LEU A 690 17.56 25.49 -20.20
C LEU A 690 17.44 26.55 -21.30
N ARG A 691 16.53 27.52 -21.11
CA ARG A 691 16.37 28.68 -21.99
C ARG A 691 17.70 29.46 -22.13
N ASN A 692 18.36 29.75 -21.01
CA ASN A 692 19.65 30.45 -21.00
C ASN A 692 20.78 29.68 -21.71
N ALA A 693 20.71 28.34 -21.74
CA ALA A 693 21.67 27.49 -22.43
C ALA A 693 21.44 27.47 -23.96
N PHE A 694 20.19 27.29 -24.41
CA PHE A 694 19.85 27.35 -25.82
C PHE A 694 20.24 28.69 -26.47
N PHE A 695 19.96 29.82 -25.80
CA PHE A 695 20.37 31.15 -26.28
C PHE A 695 21.89 31.41 -26.28
N LYS A 696 22.70 30.57 -25.62
CA LYS A 696 24.17 30.58 -25.77
C LYS A 696 24.64 29.75 -26.97
N ARG A 697 23.85 28.76 -27.41
CA ARG A 697 24.18 27.88 -28.55
C ARG A 697 23.76 28.49 -29.89
N GLY A 698 22.59 29.12 -29.96
CA GLY A 698 22.02 29.58 -31.23
C GLY A 698 20.72 30.38 -31.05
N ASP A 699 20.06 30.69 -32.16
CA ASP A 699 18.74 31.33 -32.18
C ASP A 699 17.64 30.26 -32.25
N TYR A 700 16.69 30.34 -31.32
CA TYR A 700 15.65 29.33 -31.08
C TYR A 700 14.34 30.04 -30.75
N ASN A 701 13.21 29.46 -31.18
CA ASN A 701 11.92 29.83 -30.59
C ASN A 701 11.76 29.01 -29.31
N ILE A 702 11.80 29.64 -28.14
CA ILE A 702 11.65 28.92 -26.86
C ILE A 702 10.30 29.30 -26.25
N ILE A 703 9.42 28.32 -26.11
CA ILE A 703 8.13 28.45 -25.43
C ILE A 703 8.25 27.72 -24.10
N ILE A 704 7.89 28.40 -23.01
CA ILE A 704 7.86 27.81 -21.67
C ILE A 704 6.40 27.75 -21.22
N VAL A 705 5.93 26.53 -20.95
CA VAL A 705 4.57 26.27 -20.47
C VAL A 705 4.59 26.34 -18.94
N ASP A 706 3.68 27.11 -18.35
CA ASP A 706 3.51 27.20 -16.90
C ASP A 706 2.17 26.58 -16.47
N TYR A 707 2.23 25.47 -15.73
CA TYR A 707 1.05 24.82 -15.16
C TYR A 707 1.06 24.80 -13.62
N GLY A 708 2.00 25.52 -12.99
CA GLY A 708 2.10 25.58 -11.52
C GLY A 708 0.85 26.16 -10.84
N THR A 709 0.02 26.89 -11.58
CA THR A 709 -1.27 27.39 -11.08
C THR A 709 -2.36 26.32 -10.99
N LEU A 710 -2.26 25.23 -11.77
CA LEU A 710 -3.20 24.10 -11.78
C LEU A 710 -2.90 23.06 -10.69
N VAL A 711 -1.62 22.87 -10.33
CA VAL A 711 -1.19 21.90 -9.31
C VAL A 711 -0.42 22.62 -8.21
N ARG A 712 -1.13 23.03 -7.16
CA ARG A 712 -0.58 23.82 -6.06
C ARG A 712 -0.23 22.94 -4.86
N GLU A 713 0.95 23.14 -4.29
CA GLU A 713 1.32 22.52 -3.02
C GLU A 713 0.35 22.93 -1.90
N PRO A 714 -0.06 22.02 -0.99
CA PRO A 714 0.36 20.62 -0.85
C PRO A 714 -0.55 19.60 -1.57
N CYS A 715 -1.44 20.03 -2.47
CA CYS A 715 -2.56 19.23 -2.98
C CYS A 715 -2.17 18.20 -4.08
N LEU A 716 -1.38 17.19 -3.72
CA LEU A 716 -0.82 16.20 -4.65
C LEU A 716 -1.86 15.42 -5.48
N SER A 717 -3.12 15.34 -5.04
CA SER A 717 -4.22 14.72 -5.80
C SER A 717 -4.52 15.44 -7.14
N GLN A 718 -4.15 16.72 -7.28
CA GLN A 718 -4.30 17.47 -8.53
C GLN A 718 -3.45 16.88 -9.68
N MET A 719 -2.43 16.07 -9.38
CA MET A 719 -1.64 15.35 -10.40
C MET A 719 -2.41 14.27 -11.18
N GLN A 720 -3.61 13.88 -10.75
CA GLN A 720 -4.42 12.91 -11.49
C GLN A 720 -5.02 13.47 -12.79
N TRP A 721 -5.27 14.79 -12.84
CA TRP A 721 -5.94 15.49 -13.94
C TRP A 721 -5.19 16.71 -14.48
N GLY A 722 -4.39 17.41 -13.65
CA GLY A 722 -3.66 18.62 -14.05
C GLY A 722 -2.70 18.40 -15.23
N PRO A 723 -1.90 17.31 -15.25
CA PRO A 723 -1.05 16.93 -16.38
C PRO A 723 -1.81 16.70 -17.69
N ASP A 724 -3.00 16.07 -17.64
CA ASP A 724 -3.85 15.82 -18.81
C ASP A 724 -4.49 17.11 -19.33
N PHE A 725 -5.00 17.97 -18.44
CA PHE A 725 -5.50 19.29 -18.83
C PHE A 725 -4.40 20.15 -19.47
N CYS A 726 -3.18 20.12 -18.92
CA CYS A 726 -2.02 20.81 -19.45
C CYS A 726 -1.66 20.31 -20.87
N SER A 727 -1.58 18.99 -21.09
CA SER A 727 -1.24 18.44 -22.41
C SER A 727 -2.26 18.79 -23.48
N ARG A 728 -3.57 18.87 -23.14
CA ARG A 728 -4.61 19.37 -24.06
C ARG A 728 -4.37 20.83 -24.49
N CYS A 729 -3.97 21.71 -23.56
CA CYS A 729 -3.62 23.10 -23.89
C CYS A 729 -2.37 23.17 -24.79
N ILE A 730 -1.34 22.37 -24.52
CA ILE A 730 -0.14 22.34 -25.37
C ILE A 730 -0.47 21.75 -26.76
N ALA A 731 -1.37 20.77 -26.86
CA ALA A 731 -1.85 20.27 -28.15
C ALA A 731 -2.64 21.33 -28.94
N GLN A 732 -3.37 22.23 -28.27
CA GLN A 732 -3.99 23.40 -28.92
C GLN A 732 -2.91 24.38 -29.42
N LEU A 733 -1.87 24.65 -28.64
CA LEU A 733 -0.71 25.46 -29.07
C LEU A 733 0.00 24.83 -30.28
N VAL A 734 0.26 23.52 -30.27
CA VAL A 734 0.88 22.81 -31.41
C VAL A 734 0.02 22.88 -32.66
N ARG A 735 -1.30 22.67 -32.55
CA ARG A 735 -2.24 22.86 -33.66
C ARG A 735 -2.26 24.31 -34.17
N TYR A 736 -2.23 25.30 -33.29
CA TYR A 736 -2.15 26.71 -33.66
C TYR A 736 -0.86 27.00 -34.45
N LEU A 737 0.29 26.49 -33.98
CA LEU A 737 1.57 26.62 -34.68
C LEU A 737 1.60 25.87 -36.02
N LYS A 738 0.89 24.74 -36.19
CA LYS A 738 0.77 24.05 -37.49
C LYS A 738 0.02 24.88 -38.54
N HIS A 739 -1.07 25.55 -38.14
CA HIS A 739 -1.99 26.21 -39.07
C HIS A 739 -1.69 27.71 -39.29
N HIS A 740 -0.91 28.35 -38.42
CA HIS A 740 -0.59 29.77 -38.56
C HIS A 740 0.48 30.01 -39.66
N PRO A 741 0.34 31.01 -40.57
CA PRO A 741 1.28 31.25 -41.67
C PRO A 741 2.74 31.51 -41.27
N ARG A 742 2.97 32.06 -40.06
CA ARG A 742 4.31 32.23 -39.46
C ARG A 742 4.77 31.06 -38.60
N GLY A 743 3.96 30.01 -38.48
CA GLY A 743 4.16 28.86 -37.61
C GLY A 743 5.09 27.79 -38.22
N ILE A 744 5.01 26.56 -37.69
CA ILE A 744 5.95 25.47 -37.98
C ILE A 744 5.25 24.10 -37.98
N GLN A 745 5.73 23.17 -38.80
CA GLN A 745 5.21 21.79 -38.83
C GLN A 745 5.54 21.02 -37.55
N VAL A 746 4.64 20.12 -37.14
CA VAL A 746 4.69 19.42 -35.84
C VAL A 746 5.92 18.52 -35.70
N GLU A 747 6.34 17.90 -36.81
CA GLU A 747 7.58 17.12 -36.95
C GLU A 747 8.88 17.92 -36.70
N ASN A 748 8.82 19.26 -36.68
CA ASN A 748 9.97 20.15 -36.43
C ASN A 748 9.93 20.78 -35.02
N ILE A 749 9.03 20.30 -34.14
CA ILE A 749 8.93 20.70 -32.73
C ILE A 749 9.68 19.69 -31.86
N HIS A 750 10.52 20.18 -30.95
CA HIS A 750 11.15 19.40 -29.89
C HIS A 750 10.59 19.82 -28.53
N VAL A 751 9.92 18.90 -27.84
CA VAL A 751 9.38 19.08 -26.49
C VAL A 751 10.37 18.54 -25.46
N LEU A 752 10.67 19.31 -24.42
CA LEU A 752 11.53 18.91 -23.30
C LEU A 752 10.72 18.96 -22.00
N GLY A 753 10.59 17.81 -21.35
CA GLY A 753 9.83 17.69 -20.11
C GLY A 753 10.70 17.20 -18.95
N TYR A 754 10.61 17.85 -17.79
CA TYR A 754 11.32 17.44 -16.57
C TYR A 754 10.36 16.83 -15.53
N SER A 755 10.71 15.67 -14.97
CA SER A 755 9.90 14.96 -13.98
C SER A 755 8.48 14.71 -14.53
N VAL A 756 7.43 15.17 -13.84
CA VAL A 756 6.03 15.16 -14.34
C VAL A 756 5.91 15.75 -15.76
N GLY A 757 6.69 16.79 -16.07
CA GLY A 757 6.69 17.43 -17.39
C GLY A 757 7.06 16.49 -18.55
N ALA A 758 7.80 15.41 -18.29
CA ALA A 758 8.10 14.39 -19.30
C ALA A 758 6.84 13.59 -19.69
N HIS A 759 5.96 13.29 -18.74
CA HIS A 759 4.69 12.62 -19.00
C HIS A 759 3.68 13.57 -19.65
N ILE A 760 3.69 14.86 -19.28
CA ILE A 760 2.94 15.89 -20.01
C ILE A 760 3.40 15.96 -21.48
N ALA A 761 4.71 15.83 -21.74
CA ALA A 761 5.24 15.83 -23.11
C ALA A 761 4.72 14.66 -23.96
N GLY A 762 4.66 13.44 -23.39
CA GLY A 762 4.07 12.27 -24.05
C GLY A 762 2.56 12.41 -24.26
N LEU A 763 1.83 12.80 -23.21
CA LEU A 763 0.38 13.03 -23.22
C LEU A 763 -0.10 13.97 -24.34
N ILE A 764 0.74 14.87 -24.89
CA ILE A 764 0.39 15.71 -26.05
C ILE A 764 0.06 14.86 -27.28
N ALA A 765 0.77 13.75 -27.51
CA ALA A 765 0.59 12.90 -28.69
C ALA A 765 -0.82 12.29 -28.76
N ASN A 766 -1.38 11.89 -27.61
CA ASN A 766 -2.75 11.42 -27.47
C ASN A 766 -3.81 12.46 -27.91
N TYR A 767 -3.44 13.74 -28.00
CA TYR A 767 -4.28 14.83 -28.48
C TYR A 767 -3.95 15.31 -29.90
N LEU A 768 -3.05 14.63 -30.62
CA LEU A 768 -2.63 14.93 -31.99
C LEU A 768 -2.78 13.69 -32.91
N PRO A 769 -4.01 13.22 -33.21
CA PRO A 769 -4.23 11.96 -33.93
C PRO A 769 -3.69 11.95 -35.37
N ASP A 770 -3.63 13.13 -36.01
CA ASP A 770 -3.19 13.29 -37.41
C ASP A 770 -1.74 13.80 -37.56
N ASP A 771 -1.01 13.98 -36.45
CA ASP A 771 0.27 14.70 -36.40
C ASP A 771 1.24 14.08 -35.38
N LYS A 772 2.48 13.78 -35.79
CA LYS A 772 3.51 13.29 -34.86
C LYS A 772 4.55 14.35 -34.49
N LEU A 773 4.84 14.46 -33.18
CA LEU A 773 5.90 15.34 -32.67
C LEU A 773 7.27 14.95 -33.20
N GLY A 774 8.11 15.94 -33.49
CA GLY A 774 9.47 15.72 -34.00
C GLY A 774 10.37 14.98 -33.01
N ARG A 775 10.49 15.52 -31.80
CA ARG A 775 11.28 14.92 -30.72
C ARG A 775 10.67 15.20 -29.35
N ILE A 776 10.71 14.22 -28.45
CA ILE A 776 10.50 14.42 -27.01
C ILE A 776 11.78 14.04 -26.27
N THR A 777 12.27 14.91 -25.39
CA THR A 777 13.28 14.53 -24.39
C THR A 777 12.65 14.47 -23.00
N GLY A 778 12.68 13.28 -22.39
CA GLY A 778 12.29 13.04 -21.00
C GLY A 778 13.46 13.21 -20.04
N LEU A 779 13.44 14.24 -19.20
CA LEU A 779 14.45 14.49 -18.19
C LEU A 779 13.99 13.91 -16.84
N ASP A 780 14.49 12.72 -16.52
CA ASP A 780 14.16 11.88 -15.36
C ASP A 780 12.63 11.77 -15.11
N PRO A 781 11.87 11.11 -16.02
CA PRO A 781 10.41 10.97 -15.92
C PRO A 781 10.02 10.33 -14.59
N THR A 782 9.03 10.89 -13.88
CA THR A 782 8.76 10.49 -12.50
C THR A 782 7.93 9.23 -12.37
N ILE A 783 8.33 8.35 -11.46
CA ILE A 783 7.59 7.12 -11.15
C ILE A 783 6.26 7.40 -10.42
N PHE A 784 6.09 8.57 -9.80
CA PHE A 784 4.88 8.88 -9.03
C PHE A 784 3.69 9.17 -9.96
N PHE A 785 2.62 8.40 -9.78
CA PHE A 785 1.41 8.34 -10.63
C PHE A 785 1.56 7.68 -12.01
N TYR A 786 2.78 7.41 -12.48
CA TYR A 786 3.08 6.84 -13.81
C TYR A 786 3.75 5.45 -13.74
N MET A 787 3.28 4.60 -12.81
CA MET A 787 3.87 3.27 -12.54
C MET A 787 3.34 2.15 -13.43
N ASN A 788 2.29 2.38 -14.20
CA ASN A 788 1.42 1.31 -14.69
C ASN A 788 1.79 0.77 -16.08
N GLY A 789 2.71 1.43 -16.80
CA GLY A 789 3.05 1.09 -18.19
C GLY A 789 1.91 1.41 -19.17
N ASN A 790 1.09 2.41 -18.82
CA ASN A 790 -0.05 2.79 -19.64
C ASN A 790 0.36 3.84 -20.69
N ARG A 791 0.49 3.39 -21.93
CA ARG A 791 0.88 4.20 -23.11
C ARG A 791 0.06 5.47 -23.33
N SER A 792 -1.20 5.51 -22.86
CA SER A 792 -2.03 6.73 -22.95
C SER A 792 -1.82 7.73 -21.80
N ARG A 793 -0.84 7.51 -20.91
CA ARG A 793 -0.55 8.38 -19.75
C ARG A 793 0.94 8.49 -19.38
N ASP A 794 1.69 7.41 -19.55
CA ASP A 794 3.12 7.34 -19.28
C ASP A 794 3.88 7.68 -20.58
N LEU A 795 5.02 8.39 -20.53
CA LEU A 795 5.81 8.70 -21.73
C LEU A 795 6.34 7.42 -22.39
N ASP A 796 6.09 7.22 -23.69
CA ASP A 796 6.65 6.07 -24.43
C ASP A 796 7.17 6.41 -25.84
N GLU A 797 7.92 5.47 -26.44
CA GLU A 797 8.56 5.65 -27.76
C GLU A 797 7.58 6.03 -28.89
N THR A 798 6.31 5.68 -28.76
CA THR A 798 5.27 5.95 -29.75
C THR A 798 4.77 7.40 -29.74
N ASP A 799 5.10 8.23 -28.74
CA ASP A 799 4.63 9.63 -28.65
C ASP A 799 5.23 10.59 -29.70
N ALA A 800 6.43 10.28 -30.25
CA ALA A 800 7.13 11.14 -31.21
C ALA A 800 7.88 10.36 -32.30
N ASN A 801 8.40 11.04 -33.32
CA ASN A 801 9.31 10.46 -34.31
C ASN A 801 10.65 10.02 -33.68
N PHE A 802 11.08 10.72 -32.63
CA PHE A 802 12.17 10.31 -31.76
C PHE A 802 11.87 10.66 -30.29
N VAL A 803 12.22 9.76 -29.37
CA VAL A 803 12.02 9.95 -27.92
C VAL A 803 13.30 9.55 -27.22
N ASP A 804 13.97 10.47 -26.54
CA ASP A 804 15.16 10.19 -25.74
C ASP A 804 14.93 10.49 -24.26
N VAL A 805 15.35 9.58 -23.38
CA VAL A 805 15.08 9.67 -21.94
C VAL A 805 16.39 9.59 -21.16
N ILE A 806 16.57 10.48 -20.19
CA ILE A 806 17.77 10.53 -19.35
C ILE A 806 17.38 10.25 -17.91
N HIS A 807 17.91 9.17 -17.36
CA HIS A 807 17.62 8.64 -16.03
C HIS A 807 18.73 9.02 -15.04
N THR A 808 18.36 9.64 -13.92
CA THR A 808 19.29 10.01 -12.82
C THR A 808 18.85 9.56 -11.43
N GLY A 809 17.54 9.49 -11.17
CA GLY A 809 16.92 9.02 -9.92
C GLY A 809 16.00 7.80 -10.13
N ALA A 810 16.29 6.99 -11.15
CA ALA A 810 15.50 5.83 -11.56
C ALA A 810 15.27 4.85 -10.42
N GLY A 811 14.00 4.46 -10.24
CA GLY A 811 13.56 3.52 -9.23
C GLY A 811 13.31 4.11 -7.84
N ILE A 812 13.48 5.42 -7.64
CA ILE A 812 13.23 6.08 -6.35
C ILE A 812 12.36 7.33 -6.51
N LEU A 813 12.68 8.20 -7.48
CA LEU A 813 11.82 9.30 -7.91
C LEU A 813 11.56 9.27 -9.44
N GLY A 814 12.50 8.73 -10.23
CA GLY A 814 12.36 8.46 -11.67
C GLY A 814 11.90 7.04 -12.01
N GLN A 815 11.44 6.81 -13.24
CA GLN A 815 10.95 5.51 -13.74
C GLN A 815 12.09 4.48 -13.91
N TRP A 816 11.76 3.17 -13.88
CA TRP A 816 12.76 2.07 -13.89
C TRP A 816 13.12 1.56 -15.29
N GLY A 817 12.13 1.51 -16.19
CA GLY A 817 12.27 0.86 -17.50
C GLY A 817 12.83 1.79 -18.59
N PRO A 818 13.16 1.25 -19.76
CA PRO A 818 13.31 2.06 -20.95
C PRO A 818 11.94 2.64 -21.35
N ASN A 819 11.90 3.95 -21.55
CA ASN A 819 10.70 4.71 -21.90
C ASN A 819 10.85 5.42 -23.26
N GLY A 820 12.06 5.49 -23.82
CA GLY A 820 12.33 6.14 -25.09
C GLY A 820 12.61 5.16 -26.22
N HIS A 821 12.79 5.73 -27.39
CA HIS A 821 13.56 5.11 -28.45
C HIS A 821 15.03 4.90 -28.00
N ALA A 822 15.59 5.84 -27.23
CA ALA A 822 16.93 5.74 -26.64
C ALA A 822 16.91 6.17 -25.15
N ASP A 823 17.41 5.30 -24.27
CA ASP A 823 17.43 5.54 -22.81
C ASP A 823 18.85 5.61 -22.26
N PHE A 824 19.14 6.68 -21.51
CA PHE A 824 20.47 7.00 -20.98
C PHE A 824 20.51 6.93 -19.45
N TYR A 825 21.18 5.93 -18.90
CA TYR A 825 21.30 5.72 -17.45
C TYR A 825 22.60 6.34 -16.92
N VAL A 826 22.51 7.57 -16.43
CA VAL A 826 23.66 8.37 -15.99
C VAL A 826 24.22 7.82 -14.67
N ASN A 827 25.51 7.46 -14.65
CA ASN A 827 26.18 6.79 -13.53
C ASN A 827 25.50 5.48 -13.07
N GLY A 828 24.74 4.82 -13.97
CA GLY A 828 23.91 3.65 -13.64
C GLY A 828 22.44 4.00 -13.34
N GLY A 829 22.09 5.28 -13.31
CA GLY A 829 20.72 5.79 -13.36
C GLY A 829 20.06 6.14 -12.03
N SER A 830 20.67 5.84 -10.88
CA SER A 830 20.01 5.94 -9.56
C SER A 830 20.81 6.63 -8.45
N SER A 831 22.10 6.96 -8.67
CA SER A 831 22.88 7.76 -7.72
C SER A 831 23.97 8.55 -8.44
N GLN A 832 24.05 9.84 -8.13
CA GLN A 832 24.80 10.82 -8.91
C GLN A 832 25.98 11.40 -8.09
N PRO A 833 27.19 11.42 -8.66
CA PRO A 833 28.36 11.98 -8.01
C PRO A 833 28.13 13.41 -7.48
N GLY A 834 28.38 13.58 -6.19
CA GLY A 834 28.20 14.85 -5.47
C GLY A 834 26.83 15.05 -4.79
N CYS A 835 25.94 14.05 -4.72
CA CYS A 835 24.65 14.16 -4.02
C CYS A 835 24.59 13.58 -2.60
N ALA A 836 25.62 12.86 -2.13
CA ALA A 836 25.63 12.26 -0.81
C ALA A 836 25.55 13.34 0.31
N THR A 837 24.45 13.35 1.06
CA THR A 837 24.21 14.26 2.19
C THR A 837 23.78 13.49 3.44
N ALA A 838 23.76 14.16 4.60
CA ALA A 838 23.36 13.54 5.87
C ALA A 838 21.87 13.13 5.94
N SER A 839 21.04 13.56 4.99
CA SER A 839 19.63 13.19 4.87
C SER A 839 19.39 12.35 3.63
N ILE A 840 18.71 11.21 3.81
CA ILE A 840 18.33 10.31 2.71
C ILE A 840 17.42 11.07 1.73
N LEU A 841 16.39 11.77 2.23
CA LEU A 841 15.44 12.51 1.39
C LEU A 841 16.13 13.62 0.56
N GLN A 842 17.13 14.29 1.14
CA GLN A 842 17.90 15.34 0.46
C GLN A 842 18.85 14.75 -0.60
N THR A 843 19.45 13.59 -0.34
CA THR A 843 20.26 12.85 -1.30
C THR A 843 19.42 12.43 -2.51
N LEU A 844 18.25 11.83 -2.29
CA LEU A 844 17.34 11.39 -3.35
C LEU A 844 16.79 12.55 -4.21
N SER A 845 16.47 13.68 -3.58
CA SER A 845 16.06 14.90 -4.29
C SER A 845 17.20 15.49 -5.14
N CYS A 846 18.45 15.42 -4.65
CA CYS A 846 19.63 15.79 -5.43
C CYS A 846 19.84 14.84 -6.62
N ASP A 847 19.74 13.52 -6.42
CA ASP A 847 19.92 12.52 -7.48
C ASP A 847 18.90 12.72 -8.61
N HIS A 848 17.63 13.02 -8.29
CA HIS A 848 16.58 13.30 -9.28
C HIS A 848 16.75 14.64 -10.01
N THR A 849 17.19 15.70 -9.31
CA THR A 849 17.37 17.02 -9.92
C THR A 849 18.60 17.11 -10.83
N LYS A 850 19.58 16.21 -10.69
CA LYS A 850 20.85 16.19 -11.42
C LYS A 850 20.73 16.02 -12.94
N VAL A 851 19.64 15.46 -13.47
CA VAL A 851 19.40 15.42 -14.92
C VAL A 851 19.47 16.83 -15.54
N THR A 852 19.00 17.84 -14.82
CA THR A 852 18.87 19.20 -15.35
C THR A 852 20.22 19.87 -15.63
N PRO A 853 21.21 19.94 -14.72
CA PRO A 853 22.54 20.44 -15.05
C PRO A 853 23.30 19.57 -16.07
N TYR A 854 23.03 18.26 -16.15
CA TYR A 854 23.62 17.40 -17.19
C TYR A 854 23.10 17.77 -18.58
N TYR A 855 21.79 17.92 -18.79
CA TYR A 855 21.25 18.36 -20.08
C TYR A 855 21.67 19.79 -20.43
N ILE A 856 21.63 20.72 -19.46
CA ILE A 856 22.11 22.11 -19.63
C ILE A 856 23.57 22.16 -20.07
N GLU A 857 24.41 21.26 -19.55
CA GLU A 857 25.80 21.14 -20.01
C GLU A 857 25.90 20.47 -21.39
N SER A 858 25.04 19.50 -21.74
CA SER A 858 25.02 18.88 -23.07
C SER A 858 24.82 19.91 -24.19
N ILE A 859 23.94 20.90 -23.99
CA ILE A 859 23.68 21.97 -24.97
C ILE A 859 24.94 22.81 -25.29
N THR A 860 25.91 22.89 -24.36
CA THR A 860 27.03 23.86 -24.41
C THR A 860 28.43 23.25 -24.27
N SER A 861 28.56 21.94 -24.05
CA SER A 861 29.84 21.26 -23.82
C SER A 861 30.49 20.78 -25.13
N LYS A 862 31.70 21.27 -25.41
CA LYS A 862 32.54 20.76 -26.52
C LYS A 862 33.09 19.34 -26.28
N ALA A 863 33.01 18.83 -25.06
CA ALA A 863 33.47 17.47 -24.74
C ALA A 863 32.41 16.41 -25.07
N GLY A 864 31.13 16.75 -24.90
CA GLY A 864 30.00 15.82 -25.02
C GLY A 864 29.87 14.84 -23.84
N PHE A 865 28.65 14.37 -23.62
CA PHE A 865 28.36 13.24 -22.74
C PHE A 865 28.28 11.98 -23.59
N TRP A 866 29.33 11.16 -23.59
CA TRP A 866 29.40 9.96 -24.41
C TRP A 866 28.91 8.74 -23.63
N ALA A 867 28.00 7.98 -24.24
CA ALA A 867 27.36 6.82 -23.66
C ALA A 867 27.55 5.57 -24.52
N ALA A 868 27.67 4.42 -23.86
CA ALA A 868 27.91 3.12 -24.48
C ALA A 868 26.66 2.24 -24.42
N PRO A 869 26.30 1.53 -25.51
CA PRO A 869 25.26 0.51 -25.45
C PRO A 869 25.68 -0.64 -24.53
N CYS A 870 24.74 -1.16 -23.74
CA CYS A 870 25.00 -2.26 -22.81
C CYS A 870 23.67 -2.98 -22.48
N PRO A 871 23.62 -4.33 -22.49
CA PRO A 871 22.33 -5.04 -22.44
C PRO A 871 21.62 -4.98 -21.08
N ASN A 872 22.29 -4.50 -20.02
CA ASN A 872 21.70 -4.23 -18.69
C ASN A 872 22.72 -3.54 -17.76
N LEU A 873 22.20 -2.94 -16.69
CA LEU A 873 22.97 -2.26 -15.64
C LEU A 873 24.02 -3.16 -14.96
N PHE A 874 23.76 -4.47 -14.79
CA PHE A 874 24.71 -5.37 -14.16
C PHE A 874 25.97 -5.56 -15.03
N SER A 875 25.81 -5.73 -16.35
CA SER A 875 26.90 -5.79 -17.33
C SER A 875 27.73 -4.49 -17.39
N TYR A 876 27.10 -3.33 -17.14
CA TYR A 876 27.79 -2.04 -17.02
C TYR A 876 28.62 -1.96 -15.72
N LEU A 877 28.00 -2.24 -14.57
CA LEU A 877 28.65 -2.13 -13.25
C LEU A 877 29.84 -3.08 -13.05
N ILE A 878 29.84 -4.24 -13.71
CA ILE A 878 30.98 -5.19 -13.68
C ILE A 878 32.02 -4.91 -14.78
N GLY A 879 31.81 -3.90 -15.64
CA GLY A 879 32.75 -3.52 -16.71
C GLY A 879 32.86 -4.53 -17.85
N TRP A 880 31.81 -5.33 -18.13
CA TRP A 880 31.82 -6.30 -19.24
C TRP A 880 31.37 -5.71 -20.58
N CYS A 881 30.71 -4.55 -20.58
CA CYS A 881 30.36 -3.85 -21.81
C CYS A 881 31.60 -3.19 -22.43
N SER A 882 32.05 -3.76 -23.55
CA SER A 882 33.27 -3.38 -24.28
C SER A 882 32.94 -2.84 -25.67
N PRO A 883 32.30 -1.66 -25.77
CA PRO A 883 31.85 -1.11 -27.05
C PRO A 883 33.00 -0.81 -28.02
N GLU A 884 32.70 -0.92 -29.31
CA GLU A 884 33.52 -0.37 -30.37
C GLU A 884 33.50 1.16 -30.39
N ALA A 885 34.50 1.77 -31.05
CA ALA A 885 34.61 3.22 -31.11
C ALA A 885 33.45 3.89 -31.86
N HIS A 886 32.78 3.14 -32.74
CA HIS A 886 31.65 3.61 -33.55
C HIS A 886 30.29 3.48 -32.84
N GLU A 887 30.22 2.76 -31.72
CA GLU A 887 28.99 2.52 -30.95
C GLU A 887 28.72 3.59 -29.88
N TRP A 888 29.70 4.46 -29.60
CA TRP A 888 29.53 5.55 -28.64
C TRP A 888 28.66 6.66 -29.23
N ILE A 889 27.51 6.92 -28.61
CA ILE A 889 26.63 8.03 -28.98
C ILE A 889 26.72 9.17 -27.95
N GLN A 890 26.33 10.37 -28.36
CA GLN A 890 26.17 11.49 -27.44
C GLN A 890 24.79 11.47 -26.78
N MET A 891 24.76 11.82 -25.50
CA MET A 891 23.55 12.04 -24.70
C MET A 891 23.22 13.54 -24.64
N GLY A 892 21.94 13.87 -24.75
CA GLY A 892 21.40 15.21 -24.58
C GLY A 892 20.99 15.84 -25.92
N GLU A 893 21.16 17.15 -26.07
CA GLU A 893 20.69 17.88 -27.27
C GLU A 893 21.22 17.28 -28.58
N ASP A 894 22.50 16.90 -28.63
CA ASP A 894 23.18 16.31 -29.79
C ASP A 894 22.97 14.80 -29.98
N THR A 895 21.98 14.20 -29.31
CA THR A 895 21.63 12.78 -29.51
C THR A 895 21.17 12.52 -30.95
N PRO A 896 21.77 11.56 -31.69
CA PRO A 896 21.32 11.20 -33.03
C PRO A 896 19.89 10.64 -33.01
N HIS A 897 18.99 11.14 -33.87
CA HIS A 897 17.60 10.69 -33.92
C HIS A 897 17.44 9.21 -34.38
N THR A 898 18.51 8.61 -34.90
CA THR A 898 18.62 7.19 -35.24
C THR A 898 19.07 6.29 -34.08
N ALA A 899 19.48 6.85 -32.93
CA ALA A 899 19.87 6.07 -31.77
C ALA A 899 18.70 5.19 -31.28
N ARG A 900 18.97 3.92 -30.98
CA ARG A 900 17.97 2.98 -30.44
C ARG A 900 18.56 2.09 -29.36
N GLY A 901 17.82 1.87 -28.27
CA GLY A 901 18.20 0.98 -27.17
C GLY A 901 18.72 1.69 -25.91
N VAL A 902 19.45 0.95 -25.07
CA VAL A 902 19.84 1.36 -23.72
C VAL A 902 21.33 1.65 -23.61
N PHE A 903 21.66 2.84 -23.10
CA PHE A 903 23.01 3.40 -23.05
C PHE A 903 23.40 3.81 -21.62
N TYR A 904 24.68 3.66 -21.28
CA TYR A 904 25.23 3.99 -19.96
C TYR A 904 26.47 4.88 -20.07
N LEU A 905 26.63 5.79 -19.12
CA LEU A 905 27.74 6.75 -19.06
C LEU A 905 28.12 7.12 -17.62
N SER A 906 29.30 7.71 -17.46
CA SER A 906 29.81 8.22 -16.17
C SER A 906 30.09 9.73 -16.25
N THR A 907 29.81 10.47 -15.17
CA THR A 907 30.07 11.91 -15.07
C THR A 907 31.07 12.24 -13.96
N ASN A 908 31.53 13.49 -13.91
CA ASN A 908 32.23 14.02 -12.74
C ASN A 908 31.23 14.42 -11.62
N ALA A 909 31.73 14.66 -10.40
CA ALA A 909 30.92 15.14 -9.26
C ALA A 909 30.62 16.64 -9.30
N HIS A 910 31.44 17.41 -10.01
CA HIS A 910 31.37 18.86 -10.15
C HIS A 910 31.55 19.24 -11.62
N LYS A 911 31.15 20.47 -11.96
CA LYS A 911 31.26 21.02 -13.33
C LYS A 911 32.72 21.23 -13.75
N PRO A 912 33.16 20.88 -14.98
CA PRO A 912 32.43 20.19 -16.05
C PRO A 912 32.07 18.75 -15.68
N TYR A 913 30.80 18.42 -15.81
CA TYR A 913 30.26 17.08 -15.56
C TYR A 913 30.58 16.11 -16.70
N ALA A 914 30.62 16.62 -17.94
CA ALA A 914 31.00 15.89 -19.13
C ALA A 914 32.47 15.44 -19.09
N ARG A 915 32.74 14.18 -19.42
CA ARG A 915 34.08 13.58 -19.37
C ARG A 915 34.79 13.49 -20.72
N GLY A 916 34.11 13.78 -21.83
CA GLY A 916 34.62 13.51 -23.17
C GLY A 916 34.51 12.04 -23.57
N LEU A 917 34.93 11.73 -24.80
CA LEU A 917 34.98 10.36 -25.31
C LEU A 917 36.07 9.56 -24.55
N PRO A 918 35.80 8.36 -24.02
CA PRO A 918 36.81 7.60 -23.26
C PRO A 918 37.99 7.14 -24.13
N GLU A 919 39.19 7.63 -23.81
CA GLU A 919 40.43 7.16 -24.45
C GLU A 919 40.67 5.67 -24.16
N LYS A 920 40.79 4.84 -25.21
CA LYS A 920 41.24 3.45 -25.05
C LYS A 920 42.69 3.42 -24.54
N ASN A 921 42.93 2.67 -23.46
CA ASN A 921 44.23 2.32 -22.87
C ASN A 921 45.05 3.43 -22.17
N ARG A 922 44.63 3.80 -20.95
CA ARG A 922 45.58 4.12 -19.86
C ARG A 922 45.26 3.34 -18.59
N VAL A 923 46.16 2.44 -18.20
CA VAL A 923 46.07 1.67 -16.95
C VAL A 923 46.12 2.62 -15.75
N PRO A 924 45.16 2.57 -14.80
CA PRO A 924 45.18 3.45 -13.63
C PRO A 924 46.41 3.23 -12.75
N LYS A 925 47.30 4.22 -12.66
CA LYS A 925 48.35 4.23 -11.62
C LYS A 925 47.67 4.35 -10.25
N LYS A 926 47.97 3.41 -9.35
CA LYS A 926 47.49 3.44 -7.94
C LYS A 926 47.89 4.77 -7.27
N GLN A 927 46.93 5.69 -7.08
CA GLN A 927 47.13 6.83 -6.19
C GLN A 927 47.11 6.33 -4.74
N LYS A 928 48.18 6.61 -4.00
CA LYS A 928 48.19 6.44 -2.54
C LYS A 928 47.30 7.53 -1.93
N GLN A 929 46.27 7.16 -1.19
CA GLN A 929 45.63 8.10 -0.26
C GLN A 929 46.59 8.36 0.91
N SER A 930 47.10 9.58 1.01
CA SER A 930 47.79 10.07 2.21
C SER A 930 46.76 10.50 3.24
N SER A 931 46.78 9.89 4.43
CA SER A 931 45.94 10.31 5.55
C SER A 931 46.36 11.68 6.07
N TYR A 932 45.46 12.67 6.03
CA TYR A 932 45.56 13.86 6.87
C TYR A 932 44.50 13.80 7.96
N ARG A 933 44.95 13.57 9.20
CA ARG A 933 44.22 14.00 10.41
C ARG A 933 44.39 15.51 10.54
N GLN A 934 43.32 16.23 10.82
CA GLN A 934 43.38 17.43 11.64
C GLN A 934 42.22 17.42 12.63
N TYR A 935 42.60 17.55 13.90
CA TYR A 935 41.88 18.00 15.10
C TYR A 935 40.35 17.83 15.13
#